data_AF-A0A6C0DVD2-F1
#
_entry.id   AF-A0A6C0DVD2-F1
#
_cell.length_a   1.000
_cell.length_b   1.000
_cell.length_c   1.000
_cell.angle_alpha   90.00
_cell.angle_beta   90.00
_cell.angle_gamma   90.00
#
_symmetry.space_group_name_H-M   'P 1'
#
loop_
_entity.id
_entity.type
_entity.pdbx_description
1 polymer ?
#
loop_
_entity_poly.entity_id
_entity_poly.type
_entity_poly.pdbx_seq_one_letter_code
_entity_poly.pdbx_strand_id
1 'polypeptide(L)'
;MYRPVTVEQKQQQQGNTSVRTVLFSDKNYNTLQTVLIQDFQQRNGSPLNDQQVDRLSKTLNHYLTQVYQVQGEKPLQSLNKEVLSASAKDFSQYMQRKELTKNTSPVKTVMDEGLFQETSQRFANLTQERNEVKALPPSMPDFRVDLNENGPPAAELFERAKKQREFEALRSASQNTELVKADASLQSRIDADSMFKNAQDSQNRNTELALFQRQQTLQQRPQQNTDLSLAIMPDRRDLLLAPVGSFDTMTSSPPPRDLGQANSNPTIVQPILASPVKNDLPQNYVVREDKIVSYREIENNLFIYSADRDWLRNNKENRYSFTVNFDPAANGQGFNPTLSAQQKFKNIVRIELIKCIMAGESLDVTINKSGVSGASDTTYQDNILNLPYVTVRVAELENNNYGTDNFLDRSFGVLQYDAQWLSDATQITSNRGYLAMIPKFLKCQKDFYPTPLSTLQKMTIDIRRPNGELLSTSPDTFDIAGIIGANPTAFGTTYPFNITPSGTYNLSDGAAGAPFNFFIVTNRYFSRFEICNGDRIQISGYTYSDAALNDTTNGGALRDFCNWINRPEGHIILNNGYTNTPNSIIDGLNTVGYGNVLMIQARYQDPSTGSTRLNTFGTGNFSNILNTYGLALQSPCRLIDLNKQLNLVFRVITREMDALPQIRPDNNY
;
A
#
# COMPACT_ATOMS: atom_id res chain seq x y z
N MET A 1 75.55 -10.06 -87.00
CA MET A 1 74.95 -10.62 -88.24
C MET A 1 73.52 -11.02 -87.94
N TYR A 2 72.58 -10.41 -88.63
CA TYR A 2 71.15 -10.74 -88.60
C TYR A 2 70.89 -11.99 -89.43
N ARG A 3 70.10 -12.95 -88.92
CA ARG A 3 68.83 -13.43 -89.53
C ARG A 3 68.30 -14.73 -88.87
N PRO A 4 67.00 -15.04 -89.04
CA PRO A 4 66.06 -15.53 -88.02
C PRO A 4 65.47 -16.92 -88.34
N VAL A 5 64.56 -17.44 -87.49
CA VAL A 5 63.43 -18.30 -87.93
C VAL A 5 62.17 -18.12 -87.03
N THR A 6 61.04 -18.06 -87.73
CA THR A 6 59.58 -17.98 -87.47
C THR A 6 58.95 -19.06 -86.54
N VAL A 7 57.99 -18.71 -85.66
CA VAL A 7 56.50 -18.82 -85.75
C VAL A 7 55.91 -20.24 -85.77
N GLU A 8 55.19 -20.63 -84.70
CA GLU A 8 53.87 -21.27 -84.80
C GLU A 8 53.05 -21.15 -83.50
N GLN A 9 51.73 -21.18 -83.68
CA GLN A 9 50.67 -20.65 -82.82
C GLN A 9 50.17 -21.66 -81.79
N LYS A 10 49.65 -21.17 -80.64
CA LYS A 10 48.36 -21.62 -80.10
C LYS A 10 47.68 -20.49 -79.32
N GLN A 11 46.60 -19.99 -79.90
CA GLN A 11 45.60 -19.16 -79.24
C GLN A 11 44.99 -19.91 -78.05
N GLN A 12 44.87 -19.27 -76.89
CA GLN A 12 43.76 -19.51 -75.96
C GLN A 12 43.41 -18.21 -75.22
N GLN A 13 42.11 -17.93 -75.22
CA GLN A 13 41.44 -16.68 -74.88
C GLN A 13 41.63 -16.28 -73.41
N GLN A 14 42.14 -15.07 -73.14
CA GLN A 14 41.89 -14.37 -71.88
C GLN A 14 40.53 -13.67 -71.98
N GLY A 15 39.47 -14.41 -71.66
CA GLY A 15 38.15 -13.84 -71.45
C GLY A 15 38.11 -13.07 -70.13
N ASN A 16 37.51 -11.89 -70.14
CA ASN A 16 37.07 -11.16 -68.95
C ASN A 16 36.28 -12.10 -68.03
N THR A 17 36.93 -12.66 -67.00
CA THR A 17 36.24 -13.46 -65.99
C THR A 17 35.45 -12.48 -65.11
N SER A 18 34.13 -12.43 -65.30
CA SER A 18 33.22 -11.68 -64.42
C SER A 18 33.51 -12.06 -62.96
N VAL A 19 33.46 -11.08 -62.05
CA VAL A 19 33.62 -11.28 -60.59
C VAL A 19 32.71 -12.41 -60.09
N ARG A 20 31.55 -12.57 -60.73
CA ARG A 20 30.63 -13.69 -60.52
C ARG A 20 31.32 -15.04 -60.70
N THR A 21 31.95 -15.27 -61.85
CA THR A 21 32.60 -16.54 -62.18
C THR A 21 33.73 -16.88 -61.21
N VAL A 22 34.41 -15.87 -60.67
CA VAL A 22 35.48 -16.06 -59.69
C VAL A 22 34.93 -16.32 -58.28
N LEU A 23 33.87 -15.62 -57.88
CA LEU A 23 33.22 -15.79 -56.57
C LEU A 23 32.62 -17.19 -56.41
N PHE A 24 31.91 -17.66 -57.44
CA PHE A 24 31.28 -18.99 -57.48
C PHE A 24 32.26 -20.10 -57.94
N SER A 25 33.56 -19.81 -58.06
CA SER A 25 34.53 -20.85 -58.42
C SER A 25 34.73 -21.85 -57.27
N ASP A 26 34.89 -23.12 -57.62
CA ASP A 26 35.14 -24.20 -56.64
C ASP A 26 36.37 -23.91 -55.77
N LYS A 27 37.39 -23.26 -56.36
CA LYS A 27 38.60 -22.86 -55.63
C LYS A 27 38.31 -21.82 -54.56
N ASN A 28 37.49 -20.81 -54.86
CA ASN A 28 37.12 -19.80 -53.87
C ASN A 28 36.23 -20.40 -52.79
N TYR A 29 35.24 -21.22 -53.17
CA TYR A 29 34.35 -21.91 -52.24
C TYR A 29 35.11 -22.79 -51.24
N ASN A 30 36.04 -23.63 -51.73
CA ASN A 30 36.85 -24.51 -50.88
C ASN A 30 37.76 -23.72 -49.92
N THR A 31 38.24 -22.55 -50.35
CA THR A 31 39.05 -21.66 -49.51
C THR A 31 38.20 -21.09 -48.37
N LEU A 32 37.01 -20.57 -48.67
CA LEU A 32 36.08 -20.04 -47.65
C LEU A 32 35.62 -21.13 -46.67
N GLN A 33 35.34 -22.33 -47.18
CA GLN A 33 34.94 -23.46 -46.35
C GLN A 33 36.06 -23.88 -45.40
N THR A 34 37.30 -23.99 -45.88
CA THR A 34 38.46 -24.32 -45.05
C THR A 34 38.68 -23.29 -43.94
N VAL A 35 38.58 -21.99 -44.27
CA VAL A 35 38.74 -20.90 -43.30
C VAL A 35 37.68 -20.95 -42.21
N LEU A 36 36.41 -21.18 -42.56
CA LEU A 36 35.33 -21.29 -41.57
C LEU A 36 35.50 -22.52 -40.67
N ILE A 37 35.86 -23.68 -41.25
CA ILE A 37 36.12 -24.89 -40.47
C ILE A 37 37.26 -24.65 -39.46
N GLN A 38 38.36 -24.04 -39.91
CA GLN A 38 39.50 -23.73 -39.04
C GLN A 38 39.14 -22.74 -37.93
N ASP A 39 38.38 -21.68 -38.22
CA ASP A 39 37.93 -20.70 -37.23
C ASP A 39 37.04 -21.35 -36.16
N PHE A 40 36.09 -22.21 -36.55
CA PHE A 40 35.22 -22.90 -35.60
C PHE A 40 35.92 -24.00 -34.80
N GLN A 41 36.89 -24.70 -35.39
CA GLN A 41 37.73 -25.66 -34.67
C GLN A 41 38.60 -24.97 -33.60
N GLN A 42 39.15 -23.78 -33.91
CA GLN A 42 39.89 -22.98 -32.94
C GLN A 42 39.01 -22.47 -31.80
N ARG A 43 37.78 -22.01 -32.09
CA ARG A 43 36.87 -21.48 -31.07
C ARG A 43 36.27 -22.55 -30.15
N ASN A 44 35.97 -23.73 -30.69
CA ASN A 44 35.29 -24.79 -29.95
C ASN A 44 36.25 -25.84 -29.35
N GLY A 45 37.57 -25.75 -29.63
CA GLY A 45 38.59 -26.65 -29.10
C GLY A 45 38.45 -28.11 -29.53
N SER A 46 37.58 -28.41 -30.50
CA SER A 46 37.25 -29.77 -30.96
C SER A 46 36.94 -29.78 -32.47
N PRO A 47 37.22 -30.90 -33.17
CA PRO A 47 36.89 -31.03 -34.59
C PRO A 47 35.36 -31.03 -34.79
N LEU A 48 34.90 -30.33 -35.83
CA LEU A 48 33.48 -30.34 -36.24
C LEU A 48 33.08 -31.74 -36.74
N ASN A 49 31.88 -32.18 -36.36
CA ASN A 49 31.28 -33.44 -36.80
C ASN A 49 30.80 -33.36 -38.27
N ASP A 50 30.69 -34.47 -38.99
CA ASP A 50 30.31 -34.53 -40.41
C ASP A 50 28.98 -33.84 -40.70
N GLN A 51 27.99 -33.98 -39.81
CA GLN A 51 26.70 -33.27 -39.93
C GLN A 51 26.82 -31.75 -39.76
N GLN A 52 27.77 -31.28 -38.94
CA GLN A 52 28.05 -29.87 -38.75
C GLN A 52 28.76 -29.28 -39.98
N VAL A 53 29.66 -30.06 -40.58
CA VAL A 53 30.35 -29.68 -41.82
C VAL A 53 29.37 -29.60 -42.99
N ASP A 54 28.45 -30.56 -43.14
CA ASP A 54 27.40 -30.51 -44.17
C ASP A 54 26.41 -29.35 -43.96
N ARG A 55 26.11 -28.99 -42.71
CA ARG A 55 25.28 -27.81 -42.44
C ARG A 55 26.03 -26.52 -42.80
N LEU A 56 27.32 -26.43 -42.44
CA LEU A 56 28.16 -25.27 -42.74
C LEU A 56 28.35 -25.07 -44.25
N SER A 57 28.47 -26.15 -45.02
CA SER A 57 28.57 -26.08 -46.49
C SER A 57 27.27 -25.52 -47.10
N LYS A 58 26.11 -25.97 -46.62
CA LYS A 58 24.80 -25.47 -47.04
C LYS A 58 24.59 -23.99 -46.69
N THR A 59 24.98 -23.56 -45.48
CA THR A 59 24.88 -22.15 -45.09
C THR A 59 25.83 -21.28 -45.90
N LEU A 60 27.06 -21.73 -46.14
CA LEU A 60 28.03 -21.04 -46.98
C LEU A 60 27.48 -20.83 -48.41
N ASN A 61 26.90 -21.87 -49.02
CA ASN A 61 26.34 -21.77 -50.38
C ASN A 61 25.14 -20.79 -50.44
N HIS A 62 24.28 -20.82 -49.41
CA HIS A 62 23.16 -19.88 -49.29
C HIS A 62 23.64 -18.43 -49.24
N TYR A 63 24.59 -18.11 -48.34
CA TYR A 63 25.10 -16.75 -48.19
C TYR A 63 25.99 -16.30 -49.34
N LEU A 64 26.69 -17.21 -50.02
CA LEU A 64 27.46 -16.90 -51.23
C LEU A 64 26.53 -16.39 -52.35
N THR A 65 25.36 -17.03 -52.50
CA THR A 65 24.33 -16.59 -53.45
C THR A 65 23.66 -15.28 -53.01
N GLN A 66 23.30 -15.18 -51.73
CA GLN A 66 22.57 -14.03 -51.19
C GLN A 66 23.42 -12.75 -51.15
N VAL A 67 24.67 -12.83 -50.69
CA VAL A 67 25.58 -11.67 -50.66
C VAL A 67 25.84 -11.17 -52.07
N TYR A 68 25.99 -12.06 -53.05
CA TYR A 68 26.15 -11.64 -54.44
C TYR A 68 24.88 -10.96 -55.00
N GLN A 69 23.69 -11.47 -54.67
CA GLN A 69 22.42 -10.84 -55.08
C GLN A 69 22.26 -9.42 -54.49
N VAL A 70 22.66 -9.22 -53.25
CA VAL A 70 22.50 -7.93 -52.55
C VAL A 70 23.60 -6.93 -52.94
N GLN A 71 24.83 -7.40 -53.13
CA GLN A 71 25.99 -6.51 -53.29
C GLN A 71 26.45 -6.33 -54.74
N GLY A 72 26.03 -7.20 -55.66
CA GLY A 72 26.42 -7.13 -57.07
C GLY A 72 27.94 -7.28 -57.30
N GLU A 73 28.49 -6.53 -58.26
CA GLU A 73 29.89 -6.63 -58.69
C GLU A 73 30.87 -5.82 -57.82
N LYS A 74 30.85 -6.03 -56.50
CA LYS A 74 31.90 -5.49 -55.62
C LYS A 74 33.21 -6.29 -55.72
N PRO A 75 34.36 -5.73 -55.30
CA PRO A 75 35.62 -6.47 -55.29
C PRO A 75 35.51 -7.79 -54.52
N LEU A 76 36.08 -8.86 -55.08
CA LEU A 76 36.00 -10.23 -54.55
C LEU A 76 36.35 -10.33 -53.05
N GLN A 77 37.34 -9.56 -52.60
CA GLN A 77 37.77 -9.55 -51.19
C GLN A 77 36.66 -9.04 -50.25
N SER A 78 35.89 -8.04 -50.68
CA SER A 78 34.78 -7.49 -49.89
C SER A 78 33.65 -8.51 -49.79
N LEU A 79 33.31 -9.16 -50.91
CA LEU A 79 32.26 -10.18 -50.97
C LEU A 79 32.63 -11.40 -50.11
N ASN A 80 33.87 -11.89 -50.22
CA ASN A 80 34.36 -13.00 -49.41
C ASN A 80 34.31 -12.68 -47.90
N LYS A 81 34.72 -11.47 -47.50
CA LYS A 81 34.65 -11.04 -46.09
C LYS A 81 33.23 -11.04 -45.55
N GLU A 82 32.27 -10.60 -46.36
CA GLU A 82 30.87 -10.55 -45.97
C GLU A 82 30.22 -11.94 -45.91
N VAL A 83 30.51 -12.79 -46.90
CA VAL A 83 30.08 -14.19 -46.90
C VAL A 83 30.60 -14.92 -45.65
N LEU A 84 31.88 -14.72 -45.28
CA LEU A 84 32.45 -15.31 -44.06
C LEU A 84 31.75 -14.79 -42.80
N SER A 85 31.53 -13.48 -42.70
CA SER A 85 30.89 -12.87 -41.53
C SER A 85 29.44 -13.33 -41.36
N ALA A 86 28.66 -13.37 -42.43
CA ALA A 86 27.27 -13.80 -42.40
C ALA A 86 27.15 -15.31 -42.10
N SER A 87 27.95 -16.13 -42.78
CA SER A 87 27.96 -17.59 -42.58
C SER A 87 28.41 -17.97 -41.16
N ALA A 88 29.42 -17.29 -40.62
CA ALA A 88 29.88 -17.52 -39.25
C ALA A 88 28.80 -17.16 -38.22
N LYS A 89 28.12 -16.03 -38.38
CA LYS A 89 27.06 -15.59 -37.47
C LYS A 89 25.90 -16.59 -37.43
N ASP A 90 25.42 -17.03 -38.59
CA ASP A 90 24.30 -17.98 -38.69
C ASP A 90 24.67 -19.35 -38.11
N PHE A 91 25.88 -19.84 -38.42
CA PHE A 91 26.36 -21.11 -37.90
C PHE A 91 26.59 -21.08 -36.38
N SER A 92 27.08 -19.97 -35.82
CA SER A 92 27.18 -19.77 -34.37
C SER A 92 25.81 -19.84 -33.69
N GLN A 93 24.78 -19.21 -34.26
CA GLN A 93 23.42 -19.29 -33.72
C GLN A 93 22.86 -20.72 -33.79
N TYR A 94 23.15 -21.45 -34.87
CA TYR A 94 22.78 -22.86 -34.97
C TYR A 94 23.45 -23.71 -33.86
N MET A 95 24.75 -23.51 -33.61
CA MET A 95 25.45 -24.20 -32.53
C MET A 95 24.88 -23.87 -31.15
N GLN A 96 24.57 -22.61 -30.87
CA GLN A 96 23.93 -22.19 -29.62
C GLN A 96 22.55 -22.82 -29.43
N ARG A 97 21.71 -22.83 -30.49
CA ARG A 97 20.40 -23.48 -30.46
C ARG A 97 20.50 -24.98 -30.20
N LYS A 98 21.49 -25.65 -30.80
CA LYS A 98 21.68 -27.10 -30.62
C LYS A 98 22.06 -27.45 -29.17
N GLU A 99 22.93 -26.66 -28.52
CA GLU A 99 23.27 -26.84 -27.10
C GLU A 99 22.05 -26.61 -26.18
N LEU A 100 21.20 -25.63 -26.48
CA LEU A 100 19.94 -25.40 -25.76
C LEU A 100 18.95 -26.58 -25.90
N THR A 101 18.88 -27.21 -27.08
CA THR A 101 17.94 -28.31 -27.35
C THR A 101 18.41 -29.69 -26.87
N LYS A 102 19.67 -29.86 -26.46
CA LYS A 102 20.19 -31.16 -25.99
C LYS A 102 19.54 -31.63 -24.69
N ASN A 103 18.85 -30.74 -23.98
CA ASN A 103 18.19 -31.03 -22.69
C ASN A 103 16.66 -31.17 -22.78
N THR A 104 16.05 -31.25 -23.97
CA THR A 104 14.58 -31.40 -24.08
C THR A 104 14.18 -32.37 -25.19
N SER A 105 13.34 -33.36 -24.85
CA SER A 105 12.89 -34.43 -25.74
C SER A 105 11.70 -33.98 -26.63
N PRO A 106 11.54 -34.52 -27.86
CA PRO A 106 10.78 -33.88 -28.92
C PRO A 106 9.38 -34.48 -29.18
N VAL A 107 8.51 -34.58 -28.17
CA VAL A 107 7.15 -35.19 -28.36
C VAL A 107 5.99 -34.22 -28.10
N LYS A 108 6.24 -32.91 -27.94
CA LYS A 108 5.17 -31.92 -27.75
C LYS A 108 5.29 -30.71 -28.68
N THR A 109 5.33 -30.96 -29.98
CA THR A 109 5.32 -29.86 -30.97
C THR A 109 4.40 -30.22 -32.12
N VAL A 110 3.08 -30.14 -31.91
CA VAL A 110 2.11 -29.50 -32.82
C VAL A 110 0.79 -29.34 -32.05
N MET A 111 0.65 -28.34 -31.17
CA MET A 111 -0.62 -27.60 -30.90
C MET A 111 -0.26 -26.29 -30.17
N ASP A 112 -0.91 -25.20 -30.56
CA ASP A 112 -0.59 -23.80 -30.22
C ASP A 112 -0.45 -23.50 -28.73
N GLU A 113 0.75 -23.09 -28.31
CA GLU A 113 1.09 -22.81 -26.90
C GLU A 113 1.44 -21.34 -26.65
N GLY A 114 0.97 -20.43 -27.53
CA GLY A 114 0.98 -18.98 -27.28
C GLY A 114 -0.29 -18.48 -26.58
N LEU A 115 -1.41 -19.20 -26.75
CA LEU A 115 -2.74 -18.73 -26.37
C LEU A 115 -3.27 -19.34 -25.05
N PHE A 116 -2.64 -20.41 -24.54
CA PHE A 116 -3.08 -21.12 -23.32
C PHE A 116 -1.99 -21.35 -22.27
N GLN A 117 -0.93 -20.54 -22.22
CA GLN A 117 -0.05 -20.56 -21.06
C GLN A 117 -0.80 -20.08 -19.82
N GLU A 118 -0.95 -20.97 -18.83
CA GLU A 118 -1.53 -20.63 -17.52
C GLU A 118 -0.83 -19.42 -16.90
N THR A 119 -1.62 -18.51 -16.34
CA THR A 119 -1.17 -17.26 -15.71
C THR A 119 -0.13 -17.51 -14.61
N SER A 120 -0.16 -18.68 -13.98
CA SER A 120 0.81 -19.19 -13.00
C SER A 120 2.23 -19.33 -13.58
N GLN A 121 2.35 -19.90 -14.78
CA GLN A 121 3.66 -20.11 -15.42
C GLN A 121 4.24 -18.79 -15.96
N ARG A 122 3.39 -17.90 -16.46
CA ARG A 122 3.82 -16.54 -16.83
C ARG A 122 4.32 -15.76 -15.63
N PHE A 123 3.65 -15.89 -14.48
CA PHE A 123 4.06 -15.21 -13.26
C PHE A 123 5.39 -15.78 -12.75
N ALA A 124 5.56 -17.09 -12.74
CA ALA A 124 6.81 -17.75 -12.34
C ALA A 124 8.01 -17.30 -13.17
N ASN A 125 7.87 -17.29 -14.50
CA ASN A 125 8.92 -16.82 -15.42
C ASN A 125 9.23 -15.32 -15.21
N LEU A 126 8.21 -14.50 -14.97
CA LEU A 126 8.37 -13.06 -14.78
C LEU A 126 8.98 -12.72 -13.41
N THR A 127 8.77 -13.55 -12.38
CA THR A 127 9.51 -13.48 -11.11
C THR A 127 10.95 -13.99 -11.23
N GLN A 128 11.19 -15.00 -12.06
CA GLN A 128 12.53 -15.53 -12.28
C GLN A 128 13.42 -14.54 -13.04
N GLU A 129 12.90 -13.92 -14.11
CA GLU A 129 13.60 -12.84 -14.85
C GLU A 129 13.91 -11.63 -13.95
N ARG A 130 13.05 -11.31 -12.97
CA ARG A 130 13.31 -10.23 -12.02
C ARG A 130 14.37 -10.57 -10.97
N ASN A 131 14.56 -11.85 -10.66
CA ASN A 131 15.54 -12.30 -9.67
C ASN A 131 16.95 -12.49 -10.26
N GLU A 132 17.08 -12.83 -11.54
CA GLU A 132 18.38 -13.04 -12.20
C GLU A 132 19.18 -11.73 -12.40
N VAL A 133 18.57 -10.56 -12.25
CA VAL A 133 19.26 -9.25 -12.36
C VAL A 133 19.91 -8.78 -11.04
N LYS A 134 19.75 -9.51 -9.93
CA LYS A 134 20.53 -9.24 -8.71
C LYS A 134 21.91 -9.91 -8.81
N ALA A 135 22.83 -9.24 -9.51
CA ALA A 135 24.24 -9.57 -9.45
C ALA A 135 24.68 -9.64 -7.97
N LEU A 136 25.24 -10.78 -7.56
CA LEU A 136 25.90 -10.94 -6.27
C LEU A 136 26.89 -9.78 -6.06
N PRO A 137 26.89 -9.13 -4.88
CA PRO A 137 27.91 -8.12 -4.59
C PRO A 137 29.30 -8.78 -4.71
N PRO A 138 30.31 -8.09 -5.26
CA PRO A 138 31.65 -8.66 -5.39
C PRO A 138 32.15 -9.06 -4.00
N SER A 139 32.79 -10.23 -3.91
CA SER A 139 33.45 -10.69 -2.69
C SER A 139 34.45 -9.64 -2.22
N MET A 140 34.39 -9.30 -0.93
CA MET A 140 35.28 -8.33 -0.28
C MET A 140 36.75 -8.64 -0.63
N PRO A 141 37.57 -7.64 -0.99
CA PRO A 141 39.01 -7.85 -1.22
C PRO A 141 39.66 -8.36 0.05
N ASP A 142 40.40 -9.47 -0.04
CA ASP A 142 41.20 -9.98 1.06
C ASP A 142 42.46 -9.12 1.24
N PHE A 143 42.62 -8.53 2.42
CA PHE A 143 43.76 -7.67 2.77
C PHE A 143 44.87 -8.42 3.54
N ARG A 144 44.80 -9.75 3.61
CA ARG A 144 45.90 -10.54 4.15
C ARG A 144 47.05 -10.56 3.16
N VAL A 145 48.11 -9.82 3.50
CA VAL A 145 49.40 -9.93 2.83
C VAL A 145 50.00 -11.28 3.20
N ASP A 146 50.07 -12.21 2.25
CA ASP A 146 50.83 -13.45 2.42
C ASP A 146 52.32 -13.10 2.61
N LEU A 147 52.85 -13.40 3.79
CA LEU A 147 54.27 -13.24 4.13
C LEU A 147 55.15 -14.36 3.55
N ASN A 148 54.75 -14.97 2.44
CA ASN A 148 55.57 -15.93 1.72
C ASN A 148 56.29 -15.21 0.58
N GLU A 149 57.60 -15.09 0.74
CA GLU A 149 58.55 -14.42 -0.15
C GLU A 149 58.76 -15.20 -1.46
N ASN A 150 57.71 -15.32 -2.28
CA ASN A 150 57.75 -15.71 -3.70
C ASN A 150 56.44 -15.30 -4.41
N GLY A 151 56.16 -13.99 -4.39
CA GLY A 151 55.08 -13.39 -5.19
C GLY A 151 55.51 -13.14 -6.64
N PRO A 152 54.58 -13.11 -7.60
CA PRO A 152 54.90 -12.84 -9.00
C PRO A 152 55.56 -11.46 -9.18
N PRO A 153 56.44 -11.28 -10.19
CA PRO A 153 57.23 -10.06 -10.36
C PRO A 153 56.36 -8.79 -10.41
N ALA A 154 56.82 -7.71 -9.78
CA ALA A 154 56.07 -6.45 -9.64
C ALA A 154 55.56 -5.85 -10.97
N ALA A 155 56.22 -6.17 -12.09
CA ALA A 155 55.78 -5.78 -13.43
C ALA A 155 54.42 -6.42 -13.83
N GLU A 156 54.19 -7.67 -13.44
CA GLU A 156 52.96 -8.41 -13.77
C GLU A 156 51.77 -7.92 -12.92
N LEU A 157 52.03 -7.58 -11.65
CA LEU A 157 51.03 -6.93 -10.78
C LEU A 157 50.62 -5.56 -11.33
N PHE A 158 51.57 -4.80 -11.89
CA PHE A 158 51.30 -3.51 -12.49
C PHE A 158 50.47 -3.62 -13.78
N GLU A 159 50.78 -4.57 -14.67
CA GLU A 159 49.97 -4.81 -15.86
C GLU A 159 48.55 -5.25 -15.51
N ARG A 160 48.40 -6.14 -14.51
CA ARG A 160 47.10 -6.61 -14.05
C ARG A 160 46.27 -5.48 -13.44
N ALA A 161 46.90 -4.62 -12.63
CA ALA A 161 46.26 -3.45 -12.05
C ALA A 161 45.87 -2.40 -13.11
N LYS A 162 46.72 -2.19 -14.12
CA LYS A 162 46.42 -1.27 -15.24
C LYS A 162 45.22 -1.79 -16.06
N LYS A 163 45.21 -3.08 -16.39
CA LYS A 163 44.12 -3.72 -17.14
C LYS A 163 42.79 -3.69 -16.37
N GLN A 164 42.84 -3.86 -15.04
CA GLN A 164 41.66 -3.77 -14.18
C GLN A 164 41.08 -2.34 -14.15
N ARG A 165 41.96 -1.33 -14.10
CA ARG A 165 41.55 0.08 -14.12
C ARG A 165 40.94 0.50 -15.46
N GLU A 166 41.46 -0.01 -16.58
CA GLU A 166 40.89 0.21 -17.92
C GLU A 166 39.51 -0.48 -18.09
N PHE A 167 39.34 -1.68 -17.53
CA PHE A 167 38.06 -2.40 -17.57
C PHE A 167 36.96 -1.70 -16.75
N GLU A 168 37.32 -1.12 -15.61
CA GLU A 168 36.39 -0.36 -14.75
C GLU A 168 36.00 1.00 -15.38
N ALA A 169 36.92 1.64 -16.11
CA ALA A 169 36.63 2.85 -16.88
C ALA A 169 35.64 2.59 -18.04
N LEU A 170 35.75 1.44 -18.72
CA LEU A 170 34.80 1.03 -19.76
C LEU A 170 33.41 0.70 -19.20
N ARG A 171 33.34 0.13 -18.00
CA ARG A 171 32.07 -0.19 -17.32
C ARG A 171 31.33 1.05 -16.80
N SER A 172 32.06 2.07 -16.35
CA SER A 172 31.44 3.33 -15.92
C SER A 172 30.91 4.15 -17.11
N ALA A 173 31.56 4.07 -18.28
CA ALA A 173 31.09 4.72 -19.50
C ALA A 173 29.77 4.13 -20.05
N SER A 174 29.57 2.81 -19.96
CA SER A 174 28.31 2.17 -20.38
C SER A 174 27.16 2.52 -19.44
N GLN A 175 27.41 2.62 -18.13
CA GLN A 175 26.41 2.93 -17.12
C GLN A 175 25.86 4.38 -17.26
N ASN A 176 26.71 5.33 -17.65
CA ASN A 176 26.28 6.71 -17.93
C ASN A 176 25.35 6.81 -19.15
N THR A 177 25.50 5.91 -20.13
CA THR A 177 24.65 5.91 -21.34
C THR A 177 23.25 5.35 -21.05
N GLU A 178 23.13 4.46 -20.07
CA GLU A 178 21.84 3.92 -19.62
C GLU A 178 21.06 4.92 -18.74
N LEU A 179 21.75 5.71 -17.92
CA LEU A 179 21.14 6.79 -17.13
C LEU A 179 20.49 7.87 -18.01
N VAL A 180 21.14 8.27 -19.11
CA VAL A 180 20.59 9.26 -20.06
C VAL A 180 19.33 8.75 -20.78
N LYS A 181 19.25 7.44 -21.05
CA LYS A 181 18.03 6.81 -21.61
C LYS A 181 16.90 6.69 -20.59
N ALA A 182 17.22 6.44 -19.33
CA ALA A 182 16.23 6.39 -18.25
C ALA A 182 15.59 7.77 -18.01
N ASP A 183 16.37 8.85 -18.09
CA ASP A 183 15.89 10.23 -17.90
C ASP A 183 14.91 10.67 -19.00
N ALA A 184 15.19 10.32 -20.27
CA ALA A 184 14.28 10.60 -21.38
C ALA A 184 12.92 9.89 -21.21
N SER A 185 12.91 8.69 -20.60
CA SER A 185 11.67 7.95 -20.32
C SER A 185 10.87 8.53 -19.15
N LEU A 186 11.54 9.14 -18.17
CA LEU A 186 10.90 9.83 -17.05
C LEU A 186 10.24 11.13 -17.51
N GLN A 187 10.92 11.90 -18.37
CA GLN A 187 10.37 13.13 -18.93
C GLN A 187 9.07 12.86 -19.73
N SER A 188 9.04 11.79 -20.52
CA SER A 188 7.84 11.37 -21.25
C SER A 188 6.67 10.99 -20.34
N ARG A 189 6.92 10.48 -19.13
CA ARG A 189 5.86 10.16 -18.15
C ARG A 189 5.34 11.43 -17.47
N ILE A 190 6.22 12.38 -17.17
CA ILE A 190 5.85 13.68 -16.59
C ILE A 190 4.95 14.45 -17.57
N ASP A 191 5.29 14.46 -18.86
CA ASP A 191 4.49 15.13 -19.88
C ASP A 191 3.11 14.48 -20.04
N ALA A 192 3.03 13.14 -20.02
CA ALA A 192 1.77 12.40 -20.07
C ALA A 192 0.86 12.67 -18.86
N ASP A 193 1.43 12.70 -17.65
CA ASP A 193 0.69 13.03 -16.42
C ASP A 193 0.18 14.48 -16.44
N SER A 194 0.97 15.42 -16.98
CA SER A 194 0.56 16.83 -17.13
C SER A 194 -0.62 16.97 -18.10
N MET A 195 -0.61 16.23 -19.21
CA MET A 195 -1.71 16.21 -20.18
C MET A 195 -2.98 15.62 -19.59
N PHE A 196 -2.86 14.54 -18.80
CA PHE A 196 -4.00 13.90 -18.15
C PHE A 196 -4.68 14.84 -17.13
N LYS A 197 -3.89 15.51 -16.27
CA LYS A 197 -4.44 16.50 -15.32
C LYS A 197 -5.14 17.65 -16.03
N ASN A 198 -4.53 18.21 -17.07
CA ASN A 198 -5.13 19.30 -17.85
C ASN A 198 -6.44 18.88 -18.53
N ALA A 199 -6.52 17.65 -19.05
CA ALA A 199 -7.74 17.11 -19.63
C ALA A 199 -8.84 16.92 -18.58
N GLN A 200 -8.49 16.41 -17.39
CA GLN A 200 -9.42 16.20 -16.30
C GLN A 200 -9.97 17.53 -15.74
N ASP A 201 -9.11 18.54 -15.58
CA ASP A 201 -9.51 19.88 -15.14
C ASP A 201 -10.39 20.61 -16.16
N SER A 202 -10.21 20.32 -17.44
CA SER A 202 -11.08 20.84 -18.52
C SER A 202 -12.45 20.16 -18.49
N GLN A 203 -12.52 18.84 -18.29
CA GLN A 203 -13.78 18.12 -18.15
C GLN A 203 -14.57 18.53 -16.90
N ASN A 204 -13.88 18.73 -15.76
CA ASN A 204 -14.51 19.20 -14.54
C ASN A 204 -15.12 20.59 -14.73
N ARG A 205 -14.39 21.53 -15.34
CA ARG A 205 -14.91 22.88 -15.66
C ARG A 205 -16.11 22.85 -16.62
N ASN A 206 -16.08 22.00 -17.65
CA ASN A 206 -17.21 21.85 -18.56
C ASN A 206 -18.44 21.28 -17.84
N THR A 207 -18.24 20.37 -16.88
CA THR A 207 -19.32 19.79 -16.07
C THR A 207 -19.92 20.82 -15.12
N GLU A 208 -19.09 21.66 -14.49
CA GLU A 208 -19.55 22.78 -13.65
C GLU A 208 -20.34 23.82 -14.45
N LEU A 209 -19.88 24.18 -15.65
CA LEU A 209 -20.61 25.08 -16.56
C LEU A 209 -21.99 24.52 -16.94
N ALA A 210 -22.07 23.22 -17.25
CA ALA A 210 -23.33 22.56 -17.57
C ALA A 210 -24.30 22.53 -16.37
N LEU A 211 -23.79 22.34 -15.15
CA LEU A 211 -24.58 22.39 -13.92
C LEU A 211 -25.08 23.80 -13.62
N PHE A 212 -24.24 24.82 -13.81
CA PHE A 212 -24.62 26.22 -13.64
C PHE A 212 -25.71 26.64 -14.64
N GLN A 213 -25.60 26.21 -15.90
CA GLN A 213 -26.60 26.48 -16.94
C GLN A 213 -27.95 25.78 -16.64
N ARG A 214 -27.91 24.57 -16.04
CA ARG A 214 -29.10 23.87 -15.55
C ARG A 214 -29.72 24.57 -14.32
N GLN A 215 -28.91 25.17 -13.46
CA GLN A 215 -29.40 25.93 -12.31
C GLN A 215 -30.07 27.24 -12.73
N GLN A 216 -29.53 27.95 -13.73
CA GLN A 216 -30.16 29.16 -14.26
C GLN A 216 -31.51 28.88 -14.94
N THR A 217 -31.67 27.72 -15.60
CA THR A 217 -32.95 27.34 -16.22
C THR A 217 -34.02 26.96 -15.20
N LEU A 218 -33.65 26.55 -13.98
CA LEU A 218 -34.60 26.28 -12.89
C LEU A 218 -35.05 27.55 -12.15
N GLN A 219 -34.29 28.65 -12.18
CA GLN A 219 -34.64 29.91 -11.50
C GLN A 219 -35.62 30.80 -12.29
N GLN A 220 -35.98 30.46 -13.53
CA GLN A 220 -36.90 31.26 -14.36
C GLN A 220 -38.34 30.72 -14.43
N ARG A 221 -38.75 29.74 -13.60
CA ARG A 221 -40.15 29.28 -13.55
C ARG A 221 -40.94 29.94 -12.40
N PRO A 222 -42.00 30.71 -12.69
CA PRO A 222 -42.95 31.15 -11.67
C PRO A 222 -43.72 29.95 -11.10
N GLN A 223 -43.90 29.95 -9.78
CA GLN A 223 -44.62 28.92 -9.03
C GLN A 223 -46.10 28.86 -9.40
N GLN A 224 -46.61 27.66 -9.70
CA GLN A 224 -48.02 27.33 -9.53
C GLN A 224 -48.15 25.99 -8.81
N ASN A 225 -48.76 26.05 -7.63
CA ASN A 225 -49.27 24.92 -6.86
C ASN A 225 -50.44 24.28 -7.62
N THR A 226 -50.31 22.99 -7.98
CA THR A 226 -51.42 22.03 -8.01
C THR A 226 -50.88 20.61 -8.16
N ASP A 227 -51.35 19.73 -7.27
CA ASP A 227 -51.30 18.27 -7.38
C ASP A 227 -51.70 17.77 -8.77
N LEU A 228 -50.88 16.93 -9.39
CA LEU A 228 -51.30 16.10 -10.52
C LEU A 228 -50.61 14.73 -10.47
N SER A 229 -51.47 13.72 -10.48
CA SER A 229 -51.26 12.27 -10.59
C SER A 229 -50.26 11.84 -11.66
N LEU A 230 -49.53 10.75 -11.40
CA LEU A 230 -48.74 9.99 -12.36
C LEU A 230 -49.57 9.60 -13.59
N ALA A 231 -49.54 10.43 -14.63
CA ALA A 231 -50.05 10.08 -15.94
C ALA A 231 -49.05 9.15 -16.62
N ILE A 232 -49.42 7.87 -16.71
CA ILE A 232 -48.76 6.89 -17.58
C ILE A 232 -48.89 7.44 -19.01
N MET A 233 -47.75 7.77 -19.64
CA MET A 233 -47.74 8.17 -21.04
C MET A 233 -48.20 6.99 -21.91
N PRO A 234 -49.09 7.19 -22.89
CA PRO A 234 -49.47 6.16 -23.83
C PRO A 234 -48.27 5.70 -24.67
N ASP A 235 -48.16 4.39 -24.83
CA ASP A 235 -47.14 3.72 -25.63
C ASP A 235 -47.12 4.26 -27.07
N ARG A 236 -45.95 4.71 -27.55
CA ARG A 236 -45.77 5.35 -28.86
C ARG A 236 -45.86 4.40 -30.05
N ARG A 237 -46.20 3.13 -29.83
CA ARG A 237 -46.35 2.13 -30.90
C ARG A 237 -47.75 2.09 -31.52
N ASP A 238 -48.76 2.68 -30.89
CA ASP A 238 -50.14 2.68 -31.40
C ASP A 238 -50.52 3.90 -32.25
N LEU A 239 -49.61 4.87 -32.40
CA LEU A 239 -49.81 6.13 -33.13
C LEU A 239 -49.31 6.10 -34.58
N LEU A 240 -48.87 4.93 -35.08
CA LEU A 240 -48.31 4.76 -36.43
C LEU A 240 -49.04 3.75 -37.31
N LEU A 241 -50.20 3.23 -36.87
CA LEU A 241 -50.97 2.21 -37.60
C LEU A 241 -52.43 2.59 -37.93
N ALA A 242 -52.83 3.85 -37.78
CA ALA A 242 -54.15 4.32 -38.21
C ALA A 242 -54.04 5.39 -39.30
N PRO A 243 -54.44 5.09 -40.55
CA PRO A 243 -54.53 6.07 -41.63
C PRO A 243 -55.86 6.80 -41.53
N VAL A 244 -55.86 8.11 -41.31
CA VAL A 244 -57.09 8.90 -41.30
C VAL A 244 -56.88 10.24 -41.99
N GLY A 245 -57.60 10.43 -43.10
CA GLY A 245 -57.90 11.76 -43.62
C GLY A 245 -58.29 11.82 -45.10
N SER A 246 -59.53 11.44 -45.42
CA SER A 246 -60.52 12.17 -46.27
C SER A 246 -61.46 11.14 -46.93
N PHE A 247 -62.64 10.83 -46.38
CA PHE A 247 -63.91 11.57 -46.60
C PHE A 247 -64.05 12.08 -48.04
N ASP A 248 -64.63 11.29 -48.95
CA ASP A 248 -65.86 11.67 -49.68
C ASP A 248 -66.42 10.52 -50.58
N THR A 249 -67.75 10.40 -50.62
CA THR A 249 -68.62 9.70 -51.62
C THR A 249 -68.27 8.29 -52.14
N MET A 250 -69.00 7.23 -51.74
CA MET A 250 -70.17 6.63 -52.44
C MET A 250 -69.95 6.15 -53.89
N THR A 251 -70.26 4.85 -54.10
CA THR A 251 -70.61 4.13 -55.34
C THR A 251 -69.51 3.41 -56.15
N SER A 252 -69.73 2.10 -56.33
CA SER A 252 -69.23 1.18 -57.37
C SER A 252 -67.71 0.94 -57.56
N SER A 253 -67.28 -0.30 -57.27
CA SER A 253 -66.32 -1.03 -58.15
C SER A 253 -66.98 -1.29 -59.51
N PRO A 254 -66.30 -1.51 -60.68
CA PRO A 254 -64.92 -1.96 -60.96
C PRO A 254 -64.28 -1.22 -62.20
N PRO A 255 -63.34 -1.76 -63.02
CA PRO A 255 -61.93 -2.15 -62.81
C PRO A 255 -60.97 -1.43 -63.84
N PRO A 256 -59.87 -2.00 -64.40
CA PRO A 256 -58.56 -1.34 -64.47
C PRO A 256 -58.12 -0.98 -65.90
N ARG A 257 -57.73 0.27 -66.16
CA ARG A 257 -57.04 0.68 -67.41
C ARG A 257 -56.20 1.93 -67.11
N ASP A 258 -55.03 2.17 -67.68
CA ASP A 258 -54.32 1.47 -68.74
C ASP A 258 -52.82 1.79 -68.61
N LEU A 259 -51.99 0.83 -68.97
CA LEU A 259 -50.56 1.04 -69.18
C LEU A 259 -50.37 1.91 -70.42
N GLY A 260 -49.52 2.94 -70.30
CA GLY A 260 -48.93 3.62 -71.44
C GLY A 260 -49.30 5.09 -71.58
N GLN A 261 -48.70 5.93 -70.74
CA GLN A 261 -48.29 7.26 -71.18
C GLN A 261 -46.86 7.55 -70.71
N ALA A 262 -46.02 7.87 -71.69
CA ALA A 262 -44.61 8.18 -71.55
C ALA A 262 -44.45 9.55 -70.89
N ASN A 263 -44.34 9.56 -69.56
CA ASN A 263 -43.68 10.60 -68.76
C ASN A 263 -43.53 10.12 -67.30
N SER A 264 -42.98 8.92 -67.13
CA SER A 264 -42.62 8.37 -65.82
C SER A 264 -41.40 9.09 -65.25
N ASN A 265 -41.60 9.86 -64.17
CA ASN A 265 -40.55 10.24 -63.24
C ASN A 265 -40.22 9.00 -62.36
N PRO A 266 -38.99 8.45 -62.39
CA PRO A 266 -38.70 7.11 -61.84
C PRO A 266 -38.43 7.08 -60.33
N THR A 267 -38.79 8.11 -59.55
CA THR A 267 -38.33 8.26 -58.16
C THR A 267 -39.38 7.98 -57.09
N ILE A 268 -40.56 7.44 -57.43
CA ILE A 268 -41.52 6.95 -56.43
C ILE A 268 -41.79 5.47 -56.68
N VAL A 269 -40.79 4.64 -56.36
CA VAL A 269 -41.01 3.22 -56.12
C VAL A 269 -41.45 3.10 -54.66
N GLN A 270 -42.76 3.00 -54.45
CA GLN A 270 -43.27 2.43 -53.20
C GLN A 270 -42.73 1.00 -53.08
N PRO A 271 -42.15 0.62 -51.94
CA PRO A 271 -41.68 -0.74 -51.76
C PRO A 271 -42.88 -1.68 -51.76
N ILE A 272 -42.82 -2.68 -52.63
CA ILE A 272 -43.80 -3.77 -52.70
C ILE A 272 -43.76 -4.51 -51.36
N LEU A 273 -44.81 -4.33 -50.56
CA LEU A 273 -45.17 -5.22 -49.46
C LEU A 273 -45.61 -6.56 -50.06
N ALA A 274 -44.68 -7.49 -50.28
CA ALA A 274 -44.92 -8.93 -50.24
C ALA A 274 -43.64 -9.73 -50.57
N SER A 275 -42.94 -10.18 -49.54
CA SER A 275 -42.34 -11.51 -49.55
C SER A 275 -42.87 -12.24 -48.32
N PRO A 276 -43.68 -13.31 -48.46
CA PRO A 276 -44.13 -14.15 -47.35
C PRO A 276 -43.07 -15.19 -46.97
N VAL A 277 -41.82 -15.03 -47.40
CA VAL A 277 -40.72 -15.85 -46.92
C VAL A 277 -40.07 -15.09 -45.79
N LYS A 278 -40.36 -15.53 -44.57
CA LYS A 278 -39.66 -15.09 -43.36
C LYS A 278 -38.17 -15.35 -43.60
N ASN A 279 -37.40 -14.31 -43.92
CA ASN A 279 -35.96 -14.38 -44.00
C ASN A 279 -35.47 -14.62 -42.56
N ASP A 280 -35.29 -15.88 -42.17
CA ASP A 280 -34.57 -16.24 -40.94
C ASP A 280 -33.06 -16.03 -41.19
N LEU A 281 -32.70 -14.77 -41.44
CA LEU A 281 -31.31 -14.33 -41.38
C LEU A 281 -30.86 -14.45 -39.92
N PRO A 282 -29.61 -14.86 -39.64
CA PRO A 282 -29.08 -14.88 -38.27
C PRO A 282 -29.13 -13.50 -37.59
N GLN A 283 -29.28 -12.42 -38.39
CA GLN A 283 -29.50 -11.04 -37.93
C GLN A 283 -30.91 -10.79 -37.35
N ASN A 284 -31.90 -11.66 -37.59
CA ASN A 284 -33.25 -11.53 -37.04
C ASN A 284 -33.40 -12.15 -35.64
N TYR A 285 -32.38 -12.86 -35.14
CA TYR A 285 -32.31 -13.31 -33.76
C TYR A 285 -31.55 -12.28 -32.92
N VAL A 286 -32.28 -11.36 -32.29
CA VAL A 286 -31.71 -10.60 -31.17
C VAL A 286 -31.61 -11.54 -29.99
N VAL A 287 -30.47 -12.23 -29.85
CA VAL A 287 -30.14 -12.94 -28.63
C VAL A 287 -29.95 -11.87 -27.56
N ARG A 288 -30.89 -11.75 -26.63
CA ARG A 288 -30.67 -10.95 -25.43
C ARG A 288 -29.56 -11.66 -24.66
N GLU A 289 -28.40 -11.01 -24.51
CA GLU A 289 -27.39 -11.49 -23.58
C GLU A 289 -28.04 -11.71 -22.21
N ASP A 290 -27.67 -12.81 -21.56
CA ASP A 290 -28.01 -13.01 -20.16
C ASP A 290 -27.52 -11.77 -19.39
N LYS A 291 -28.29 -11.35 -18.40
CA LYS A 291 -27.96 -10.19 -17.59
C LYS A 291 -26.68 -10.53 -16.79
N ILE A 292 -25.51 -10.30 -17.39
CA ILE A 292 -24.23 -10.44 -16.71
C ILE A 292 -24.22 -9.33 -15.67
N VAL A 293 -24.44 -9.72 -14.42
CA VAL A 293 -24.31 -8.82 -13.30
C VAL A 293 -22.83 -8.45 -13.20
N SER A 294 -22.49 -7.28 -13.71
CA SER A 294 -21.19 -6.66 -13.47
C SER A 294 -21.13 -6.28 -11.98
N TYR A 295 -19.99 -6.54 -11.36
CA TYR A 295 -19.74 -6.16 -9.99
C TYR A 295 -18.55 -5.20 -9.94
N ARG A 296 -18.68 -4.16 -9.13
CA ARG A 296 -17.59 -3.21 -8.87
C ARG A 296 -17.07 -3.41 -7.44
N GLU A 297 -15.75 -3.42 -7.31
CA GLU A 297 -15.08 -3.43 -6.02
C GLU A 297 -14.92 -1.99 -5.50
N ILE A 298 -15.25 -1.77 -4.24
CA ILE A 298 -15.14 -0.47 -3.56
C ILE A 298 -14.20 -0.63 -2.36
N GLU A 299 -13.22 0.25 -2.27
CA GLU A 299 -12.25 0.26 -1.17
C GLU A 299 -12.72 1.20 -0.06
N ASN A 300 -12.81 0.67 1.17
CA ASN A 300 -13.14 1.44 2.36
C ASN A 300 -11.94 1.41 3.32
N ASN A 301 -11.49 2.57 3.79
CA ASN A 301 -10.43 2.64 4.80
C ASN A 301 -11.04 2.65 6.20
N LEU A 302 -10.66 1.69 7.02
CA LEU A 302 -11.08 1.52 8.41
C LEU A 302 -9.92 1.93 9.33
N PHE A 303 -10.14 2.97 10.12
CA PHE A 303 -9.23 3.41 11.17
C PHE A 303 -9.75 2.92 12.51
N ILE A 304 -8.88 2.26 13.28
CA ILE A 304 -9.22 1.69 14.59
C ILE A 304 -8.26 2.30 15.60
N TYR A 305 -8.80 2.94 16.63
CA TYR A 305 -8.01 3.53 17.71
C TYR A 305 -8.35 2.84 19.02
N SER A 306 -7.34 2.30 19.72
CA SER A 306 -7.58 1.49 20.91
C SER A 306 -8.17 2.28 22.08
N ALA A 307 -8.14 3.62 22.06
CA ALA A 307 -8.74 4.44 23.11
C ALA A 307 -10.28 4.50 23.03
N ASP A 308 -10.88 4.20 21.88
CA ASP A 308 -12.33 4.33 21.67
C ASP A 308 -13.13 3.16 22.31
N ARG A 309 -12.44 2.19 22.92
CA ARG A 309 -13.04 1.10 23.69
C ARG A 309 -13.70 1.61 24.97
N ASP A 310 -14.62 0.83 25.55
CA ASP A 310 -15.22 1.14 26.85
C ASP A 310 -14.24 0.80 27.99
N TRP A 311 -13.20 1.61 28.14
CA TRP A 311 -12.16 1.41 29.14
C TRP A 311 -12.62 1.73 30.57
N LEU A 312 -13.72 2.46 30.74
CA LEU A 312 -14.28 2.77 32.05
C LEU A 312 -14.89 1.53 32.70
N ARG A 313 -15.65 0.74 31.93
CA ARG A 313 -16.35 -0.44 32.44
C ARG A 313 -15.63 -1.75 32.15
N ASN A 314 -14.92 -1.84 31.02
CA ASN A 314 -14.16 -3.03 30.64
C ASN A 314 -12.72 -2.97 31.15
N ASN A 315 -12.34 -3.88 32.04
CA ASN A 315 -10.97 -4.04 32.56
C ASN A 315 -10.23 -5.26 32.02
N LYS A 316 -10.85 -6.04 31.12
CA LYS A 316 -10.25 -7.27 30.57
C LYS A 316 -9.40 -7.00 29.33
N GLU A 317 -9.68 -5.91 28.63
CA GLU A 317 -8.98 -5.51 27.40
C GLU A 317 -7.93 -4.42 27.70
N ASN A 318 -6.89 -4.39 26.87
CA ASN A 318 -5.84 -3.36 26.89
C ASN A 318 -5.53 -2.89 25.46
N ARG A 319 -4.62 -1.91 25.32
CA ARG A 319 -4.18 -1.37 24.01
C ARG A 319 -3.64 -2.40 23.01
N TYR A 320 -3.21 -3.59 23.47
CA TYR A 320 -2.63 -4.64 22.62
C TYR A 320 -3.55 -5.85 22.42
N SER A 321 -4.63 -5.97 23.19
CA SER A 321 -5.64 -7.03 23.08
C SER A 321 -7.03 -6.44 23.36
N PHE A 322 -7.82 -6.28 22.31
CA PHE A 322 -9.15 -5.68 22.38
C PHE A 322 -10.06 -6.13 21.22
N THR A 323 -11.36 -5.90 21.40
CA THR A 323 -12.39 -6.30 20.42
C THR A 323 -13.07 -5.07 19.82
N VAL A 324 -13.25 -5.09 18.51
CA VAL A 324 -14.01 -4.10 17.73
C VAL A 324 -15.33 -4.72 17.30
N ASN A 325 -16.45 -4.03 17.52
CA ASN A 325 -17.77 -4.47 17.08
C ASN A 325 -18.21 -3.74 15.80
N PHE A 326 -18.75 -4.46 14.82
CA PHE A 326 -19.20 -3.89 13.54
C PHE A 326 -20.72 -3.93 13.38
N ASP A 327 -21.44 -4.42 14.40
CA ASP A 327 -22.90 -4.43 14.42
C ASP A 327 -23.45 -3.31 15.31
N PRO A 328 -24.00 -2.23 14.73
CA PRO A 328 -24.60 -1.13 15.49
C PRO A 328 -25.77 -1.56 16.38
N ALA A 329 -26.46 -2.67 16.04
CA ALA A 329 -27.56 -3.17 16.84
C ALA A 329 -27.09 -3.93 18.10
N ALA A 330 -25.84 -4.38 18.11
CA ALA A 330 -25.20 -5.02 19.26
C ALA A 330 -24.46 -4.02 20.17
N ASN A 331 -24.25 -2.78 19.72
CA ASN A 331 -23.78 -1.70 20.57
C ASN A 331 -24.91 -1.38 21.56
N GLY A 332 -24.66 -1.63 22.85
CA GLY A 332 -25.66 -1.37 23.90
C GLY A 332 -26.27 0.02 23.78
N GLN A 333 -27.56 0.14 24.11
CA GLN A 333 -28.31 1.40 24.11
C GLN A 333 -27.66 2.41 25.08
N GLY A 334 -26.68 3.17 24.64
CA GLY A 334 -26.00 4.17 25.45
C GLY A 334 -24.95 4.97 24.67
N PHE A 335 -24.80 6.24 25.00
CA PHE A 335 -23.81 7.18 24.43
C PHE A 335 -22.37 6.93 24.91
N ASN A 336 -22.04 5.72 25.34
CA ASN A 336 -20.72 5.41 25.85
C ASN A 336 -19.75 5.13 24.69
N PRO A 337 -18.46 5.48 24.82
CA PRO A 337 -17.46 5.12 23.82
C PRO A 337 -17.38 3.60 23.72
N THR A 338 -17.81 3.08 22.56
CA THR A 338 -17.66 1.68 22.21
C THR A 338 -16.90 1.62 20.90
N LEU A 339 -15.83 0.81 20.86
CA LEU A 339 -15.00 0.62 19.69
C LEU A 339 -15.83 -0.09 18.61
N SER A 340 -16.51 0.70 17.79
CA SER A 340 -17.42 0.19 16.78
C SER A 340 -17.39 1.00 15.51
N ALA A 341 -17.51 0.31 14.38
CA ALA A 341 -17.65 0.97 13.10
C ALA A 341 -19.07 1.50 12.93
N GLN A 342 -19.20 2.76 12.49
CA GLN A 342 -20.50 3.37 12.20
C GLN A 342 -21.21 2.71 11.01
N GLN A 343 -20.43 2.15 10.08
CA GLN A 343 -20.93 1.47 8.89
C GLN A 343 -20.69 -0.03 8.98
N LYS A 344 -21.76 -0.80 8.72
CA LYS A 344 -21.68 -2.26 8.57
C LYS A 344 -21.20 -2.60 7.17
N PHE A 345 -20.02 -3.19 7.06
CA PHE A 345 -19.47 -3.67 5.78
C PHE A 345 -20.21 -4.92 5.30
N LYS A 346 -20.66 -4.91 4.04
CA LYS A 346 -21.37 -6.02 3.40
C LYS A 346 -20.61 -6.51 2.18
N ASN A 347 -20.75 -7.80 1.85
CA ASN A 347 -20.14 -8.42 0.67
C ASN A 347 -18.62 -8.17 0.58
N ILE A 348 -17.91 -8.41 1.67
CA ILE A 348 -16.47 -8.17 1.78
C ILE A 348 -15.73 -9.21 0.94
N VAL A 349 -14.96 -8.77 -0.04
CA VAL A 349 -14.13 -9.61 -0.91
C VAL A 349 -12.73 -9.74 -0.35
N ARG A 350 -12.22 -8.67 0.28
CA ARG A 350 -10.87 -8.66 0.82
C ARG A 350 -10.75 -7.72 2.01
N ILE A 351 -9.92 -8.09 2.98
CA ILE A 351 -9.50 -7.22 4.08
C ILE A 351 -7.98 -7.19 4.07
N GLU A 352 -7.38 -6.00 4.10
CA GLU A 352 -5.94 -5.79 4.10
C GLU A 352 -5.53 -4.95 5.33
N LEU A 353 -4.43 -5.31 5.99
CA LEU A 353 -3.80 -4.45 7.00
C LEU A 353 -2.79 -3.56 6.28
N ILE A 354 -2.94 -2.24 6.43
CA ILE A 354 -2.06 -1.25 5.78
C ILE A 354 -0.92 -0.87 6.70
N LYS A 355 -1.22 -0.54 7.95
CA LYS A 355 -0.24 -0.14 8.96
C LYS A 355 -0.79 -0.26 10.38
N CYS A 356 0.12 -0.41 11.33
CA CYS A 356 -0.12 -0.27 12.76
C CYS A 356 0.81 0.82 13.29
N ILE A 357 0.26 1.79 14.00
CA ILE A 357 1.00 2.85 14.68
C ILE A 357 0.94 2.55 16.17
N MET A 358 2.11 2.45 16.78
CA MET A 358 2.26 2.04 18.17
C MET A 358 3.12 3.06 18.91
N ALA A 359 2.95 3.17 20.22
CA ALA A 359 3.81 4.00 21.02
C ALA A 359 5.23 3.42 21.04
N GLY A 360 6.24 4.28 20.96
CA GLY A 360 7.65 3.86 21.00
C GLY A 360 8.13 3.36 22.35
N GLU A 361 7.24 3.20 23.34
CA GLU A 361 7.52 2.92 24.75
C GLU A 361 8.33 1.64 25.02
N SER A 362 8.95 1.58 26.20
CA SER A 362 9.53 0.33 26.70
C SER A 362 8.41 -0.61 27.15
N LEU A 363 8.52 -1.90 26.84
CA LEU A 363 7.52 -2.91 27.18
C LEU A 363 7.55 -3.31 28.66
N ASP A 364 8.71 -3.15 29.31
CA ASP A 364 8.92 -3.41 30.73
C ASP A 364 10.01 -2.48 31.31
N VAL A 365 10.11 -2.41 32.64
CA VAL A 365 11.16 -1.69 33.36
C VAL A 365 12.30 -2.64 33.70
N THR A 366 13.46 -2.42 33.09
CA THR A 366 14.69 -3.10 33.48
C THR A 366 15.37 -2.31 34.60
N ILE A 367 15.65 -2.99 35.72
CA ILE A 367 16.35 -2.39 36.86
C ILE A 367 17.80 -2.85 36.83
N ASN A 368 18.70 -1.95 36.46
CA ASN A 368 20.13 -2.17 36.54
C ASN A 368 20.67 -1.62 37.86
N LYS A 369 21.11 -2.50 38.76
CA LYS A 369 21.78 -2.07 40.00
C LYS A 369 23.28 -2.02 39.78
N SER A 370 23.86 -0.83 39.94
CA SER A 370 25.29 -0.62 39.75
C SER A 370 25.93 0.12 40.94
N GLY A 371 27.23 -0.12 41.14
CA GLY A 371 28.03 0.52 42.19
C GLY A 371 27.87 -0.09 43.59
N VAL A 372 28.76 0.33 44.51
CA VAL A 372 28.85 -0.16 45.90
C VAL A 372 27.65 0.26 46.75
N SER A 373 26.98 1.36 46.37
CA SER A 373 25.79 1.92 47.02
C SER A 373 24.45 1.32 46.53
N GLY A 374 24.47 0.40 45.56
CA GLY A 374 23.26 -0.24 45.04
C GLY A 374 22.31 0.72 44.32
N ALA A 375 22.85 1.77 43.70
CA ALA A 375 22.06 2.73 42.93
C ALA A 375 21.31 1.99 41.81
N SER A 376 20.01 2.25 41.73
CA SER A 376 19.13 1.63 40.75
C SER A 376 18.99 2.56 39.55
N ASP A 377 19.39 2.06 38.38
CA ASP A 377 19.22 2.70 37.10
C ASP A 377 18.10 2.00 36.33
N THR A 378 17.13 2.79 35.87
CA THR A 378 15.97 2.31 35.10
C THR A 378 15.90 2.98 33.72
N THR A 379 17.01 3.53 33.24
CA THR A 379 17.08 4.24 31.96
C THR A 379 17.15 3.33 30.75
N TYR A 380 17.49 2.05 30.93
CA TYR A 380 17.47 1.06 29.85
C TYR A 380 16.05 0.89 29.30
N GLN A 381 15.95 0.88 27.97
CA GLN A 381 14.67 0.79 27.25
C GLN A 381 14.65 -0.49 26.42
N ASP A 382 13.69 -1.36 26.71
CA ASP A 382 13.39 -2.56 25.93
C ASP A 382 12.08 -2.32 25.18
N ASN A 383 12.18 -1.71 23.99
CA ASN A 383 11.02 -1.35 23.17
C ASN A 383 10.77 -2.34 22.03
N ILE A 384 9.73 -2.08 21.24
CA ILE A 384 9.32 -2.91 20.11
C ILE A 384 10.43 -3.07 19.06
N LEU A 385 11.38 -2.14 18.97
CA LEU A 385 12.48 -2.18 18.01
C LEU A 385 13.53 -3.24 18.37
N ASN A 386 13.52 -3.76 19.59
CA ASN A 386 14.35 -4.91 19.99
C ASN A 386 13.79 -6.23 19.42
N LEU A 387 12.56 -6.22 18.89
CA LEU A 387 11.95 -7.38 18.26
C LEU A 387 12.20 -7.34 16.73
N PRO A 388 12.53 -8.48 16.08
CA PRO A 388 12.75 -8.52 14.64
C PRO A 388 11.47 -8.22 13.83
N TYR A 389 10.31 -8.53 14.41
CA TYR A 389 8.99 -8.22 13.90
C TYR A 389 7.96 -8.35 15.03
N VAL A 390 6.76 -7.84 14.78
CA VAL A 390 5.59 -8.05 15.64
C VAL A 390 4.49 -8.67 14.79
N THR A 391 3.70 -9.56 15.37
CA THR A 391 2.58 -10.19 14.66
C THR A 391 1.26 -9.57 15.11
N VAL A 392 0.36 -9.36 14.15
CA VAL A 392 -1.03 -8.99 14.41
C VAL A 392 -1.86 -10.23 14.21
N ARG A 393 -2.56 -10.65 15.24
CA ARG A 393 -3.55 -11.72 15.17
C ARG A 393 -4.93 -11.09 15.18
N VAL A 394 -5.75 -11.51 14.23
CA VAL A 394 -7.18 -11.19 14.18
C VAL A 394 -7.93 -12.51 14.24
N ALA A 395 -8.63 -12.78 15.34
CA ALA A 395 -9.21 -14.10 15.59
C ALA A 395 -10.22 -14.54 14.51
N GLU A 396 -10.92 -13.58 13.91
CA GLU A 396 -11.89 -13.82 12.84
C GLU A 396 -11.26 -13.94 11.44
N LEU A 397 -9.97 -13.58 11.30
CA LEU A 397 -9.24 -13.56 10.02
C LEU A 397 -7.96 -14.42 10.06
N GLU A 398 -7.99 -15.55 10.78
CA GLU A 398 -6.83 -16.45 10.89
C GLU A 398 -6.47 -17.14 9.55
N ASN A 399 -5.33 -17.85 9.55
CA ASN A 399 -4.80 -18.62 8.42
C ASN A 399 -4.44 -17.74 7.21
N ASN A 400 -3.63 -16.71 7.44
CA ASN A 400 -3.04 -15.92 6.36
C ASN A 400 -1.54 -16.18 6.19
N ASN A 401 -0.84 -16.46 7.30
CA ASN A 401 0.58 -16.78 7.29
C ASN A 401 0.77 -18.29 7.54
N TYR A 402 1.91 -18.81 7.08
CA TYR A 402 2.38 -20.15 7.37
C TYR A 402 3.81 -20.07 7.88
N GLY A 403 4.08 -20.65 9.04
CA GLY A 403 5.37 -20.65 9.70
C GLY A 403 5.68 -21.98 10.36
N THR A 404 6.76 -21.98 11.14
CA THR A 404 7.17 -23.15 11.94
C THR A 404 6.49 -23.19 13.31
N ASP A 405 5.68 -22.18 13.64
CA ASP A 405 5.01 -22.01 14.91
C ASP A 405 3.51 -21.73 14.67
N ASN A 406 2.67 -22.38 15.47
CA ASN A 406 1.22 -22.22 15.49
C ASN A 406 0.79 -20.76 15.71
N PHE A 407 1.57 -19.96 16.45
CA PHE A 407 1.25 -18.55 16.64
C PHE A 407 1.43 -17.72 15.36
N LEU A 408 2.44 -18.05 14.55
CA LEU A 408 2.64 -17.42 13.25
C LEU A 408 1.54 -17.85 12.27
N ASP A 409 1.17 -19.13 12.26
CA ASP A 409 0.10 -19.67 11.40
C ASP A 409 -1.25 -18.97 11.63
N ARG A 410 -1.54 -18.67 12.90
CA ARG A 410 -2.76 -17.99 13.32
C ARG A 410 -2.67 -16.47 13.27
N SER A 411 -1.54 -15.90 12.85
CA SER A 411 -1.39 -14.46 12.69
C SER A 411 -2.04 -14.00 11.38
N PHE A 412 -2.65 -12.81 11.41
CA PHE A 412 -3.17 -12.12 10.22
C PHE A 412 -2.03 -11.50 9.42
N GLY A 413 -1.04 -10.91 10.11
CA GLY A 413 0.05 -10.21 9.46
C GLY A 413 1.30 -10.12 10.32
N VAL A 414 2.45 -10.01 9.64
CA VAL A 414 3.76 -9.76 10.25
C VAL A 414 4.18 -8.34 9.92
N LEU A 415 4.47 -7.55 10.96
CA LEU A 415 4.79 -6.15 10.88
C LEU A 415 6.25 -5.89 11.21
N GLN A 416 6.86 -4.97 10.47
CA GLN A 416 8.21 -4.49 10.71
C GLN A 416 8.25 -2.98 10.80
N TYR A 417 9.29 -2.49 11.47
CA TYR A 417 9.56 -1.07 11.56
C TYR A 417 9.74 -0.43 10.17
N ASP A 418 9.10 0.72 10.03
CA ASP A 418 9.18 1.58 8.85
C ASP A 418 9.70 2.98 9.21
N ALA A 419 9.01 3.67 10.12
CA ALA A 419 9.29 5.05 10.46
C ALA A 419 9.00 5.34 11.94
N GLN A 420 9.57 6.43 12.44
CA GLN A 420 9.32 6.94 13.80
C GLN A 420 9.00 8.44 13.78
N TRP A 421 8.18 8.86 14.72
CA TRP A 421 7.86 10.26 14.97
C TRP A 421 8.17 10.62 16.42
N LEU A 422 9.02 11.63 16.60
CA LEU A 422 9.38 12.20 17.89
C LEU A 422 8.94 13.66 17.88
N SER A 423 8.31 14.13 18.96
CA SER A 423 7.82 15.52 19.03
C SER A 423 8.82 16.49 19.64
N ASP A 424 9.81 16.00 20.39
CA ASP A 424 10.91 16.80 20.94
C ASP A 424 12.19 15.96 21.14
N ALA A 425 13.36 16.57 21.00
CA ALA A 425 14.67 15.93 21.11
C ALA A 425 14.96 15.38 22.53
N THR A 426 14.34 15.94 23.57
CA THR A 426 14.48 15.45 24.96
C THR A 426 13.70 14.15 25.22
N GLN A 427 12.79 13.78 24.31
CA GLN A 427 11.89 12.63 24.45
C GLN A 427 12.58 11.27 24.34
N ILE A 428 13.85 11.23 23.97
CA ILE A 428 14.68 10.01 23.95
C ILE A 428 14.72 9.36 25.34
N THR A 429 14.72 10.15 26.41
CA THR A 429 14.84 9.65 27.80
C THR A 429 13.53 9.12 28.39
N SER A 430 12.39 9.60 27.85
CA SER A 430 11.03 9.28 28.31
C SER A 430 10.26 8.43 27.27
N ASN A 431 10.92 8.12 26.16
CA ASN A 431 10.43 7.32 25.03
C ASN A 431 9.05 7.77 24.52
N ARG A 432 8.91 9.09 24.31
CA ARG A 432 7.68 9.70 23.78
C ARG A 432 7.79 9.77 22.27
N GLY A 433 6.83 9.18 21.58
CA GLY A 433 6.81 9.10 20.13
C GLY A 433 6.01 7.91 19.63
N TYR A 434 5.89 7.84 18.32
CA TYR A 434 5.15 6.79 17.63
C TYR A 434 6.06 6.04 16.66
N LEU A 435 5.85 4.73 16.55
CA LEU A 435 6.50 3.84 15.61
C LEU A 435 5.46 3.38 14.59
N ALA A 436 5.78 3.53 13.31
CA ALA A 436 5.03 2.96 12.21
C ALA A 436 5.52 1.54 11.94
N MET A 437 4.62 0.58 12.06
CA MET A 437 4.85 -0.83 11.80
C MET A 437 4.02 -1.23 10.57
N ILE A 438 4.69 -1.64 9.48
CA ILE A 438 4.03 -1.98 8.21
C ILE A 438 4.29 -3.44 7.82
N PRO A 439 3.40 -4.05 7.03
CA PRO A 439 3.69 -5.30 6.34
C PRO A 439 4.75 -5.11 5.24
N LYS A 440 5.98 -5.61 5.44
CA LYS A 440 7.08 -5.41 4.47
C LYS A 440 7.25 -6.52 3.43
N PHE A 441 6.93 -7.77 3.78
CA PHE A 441 7.32 -8.93 2.97
C PHE A 441 6.15 -9.80 2.47
N LEU A 442 4.96 -9.62 3.03
CA LEU A 442 3.80 -10.46 2.73
C LEU A 442 2.57 -9.57 2.59
N LYS A 443 1.73 -9.86 1.60
CA LYS A 443 0.42 -9.25 1.48
C LYS A 443 -0.38 -9.68 2.71
N CYS A 444 -0.49 -8.79 3.71
CA CYS A 444 -1.32 -9.03 4.89
C CYS A 444 -2.78 -8.80 4.53
N GLN A 445 -3.31 -9.69 3.68
CA GLN A 445 -4.66 -9.63 3.15
C GLN A 445 -5.37 -10.97 3.30
N LYS A 446 -6.65 -10.95 3.65
CA LYS A 446 -7.52 -12.12 3.57
C LYS A 446 -8.46 -11.96 2.38
N ASP A 447 -8.38 -12.91 1.45
CA ASP A 447 -9.23 -12.99 0.27
C ASP A 447 -10.43 -13.91 0.50
N PHE A 448 -11.63 -13.40 0.21
CA PHE A 448 -12.90 -14.12 0.22
C PHE A 448 -13.38 -14.30 -1.21
N TYR A 449 -12.73 -15.21 -1.92
CA TYR A 449 -13.07 -15.58 -3.30
C TYR A 449 -13.26 -17.11 -3.39
N PRO A 450 -14.26 -17.62 -4.13
CA PRO A 450 -15.23 -16.90 -4.98
C PRO A 450 -16.43 -16.30 -4.23
N THR A 451 -16.68 -16.73 -3.00
CA THR A 451 -17.82 -16.29 -2.17
C THR A 451 -17.39 -15.18 -1.21
N PRO A 452 -17.86 -13.93 -1.39
CA PRO A 452 -17.58 -12.84 -0.47
C PRO A 452 -18.15 -13.11 0.94
N LEU A 453 -17.49 -12.58 1.96
CA LEU A 453 -18.00 -12.59 3.32
C LEU A 453 -19.20 -11.63 3.43
N SER A 454 -20.36 -12.16 3.83
CA SER A 454 -21.62 -11.41 3.89
C SER A 454 -21.53 -10.15 4.77
N THR A 455 -20.97 -10.29 5.98
CA THR A 455 -20.74 -9.18 6.91
C THR A 455 -19.64 -9.56 7.90
N LEU A 456 -18.85 -8.58 8.35
CA LEU A 456 -18.01 -8.72 9.52
C LEU A 456 -18.83 -8.31 10.75
N GLN A 457 -18.87 -9.14 11.80
CA GLN A 457 -19.62 -8.83 13.03
C GLN A 457 -18.73 -8.24 14.12
N LYS A 458 -17.54 -8.81 14.29
CA LYS A 458 -16.55 -8.40 15.27
C LYS A 458 -15.14 -8.67 14.76
N MET A 459 -14.17 -8.00 15.35
CA MET A 459 -12.74 -8.23 15.13
C MET A 459 -12.03 -8.21 16.47
N THR A 460 -11.46 -9.34 16.86
CA THR A 460 -10.66 -9.49 18.09
C THR A 460 -9.19 -9.40 17.71
N ILE A 461 -8.51 -8.34 18.14
CA ILE A 461 -7.16 -7.99 17.71
C ILE A 461 -6.19 -8.24 18.87
N ASP A 462 -5.17 -9.06 18.63
CA ASP A 462 -4.03 -9.25 19.53
C ASP A 462 -2.73 -8.85 18.83
N ILE A 463 -1.88 -8.10 19.52
CA ILE A 463 -0.53 -7.77 19.07
C ILE A 463 0.48 -8.62 19.83
N ARG A 464 1.26 -9.42 19.12
CA ARG A 464 2.09 -10.47 19.72
C ARG A 464 3.55 -10.38 19.30
N ARG A 465 4.42 -10.72 20.24
CA ARG A 465 5.85 -10.92 20.02
C ARG A 465 6.08 -12.13 19.09
N PRO A 466 7.27 -12.28 18.49
CA PRO A 466 7.61 -13.44 17.66
C PRO A 466 7.44 -14.80 18.35
N ASN A 467 7.54 -14.85 19.68
CA ASN A 467 7.33 -16.06 20.48
C ASN A 467 5.85 -16.38 20.77
N GLY A 468 4.91 -15.60 20.21
CA GLY A 468 3.47 -15.80 20.36
C GLY A 468 2.83 -15.19 21.61
N GLU A 469 3.63 -14.64 22.53
CA GLU A 469 3.14 -13.93 23.71
C GLU A 469 2.59 -12.54 23.34
N LEU A 470 1.65 -12.04 24.15
CA LEU A 470 1.16 -10.67 23.99
C LEU A 470 2.33 -9.68 24.13
N LEU A 471 2.30 -8.59 23.37
CA LEU A 471 3.38 -7.60 23.38
C LEU A 471 3.63 -7.04 24.78
N SER A 472 2.58 -6.66 25.48
CA SER A 472 2.61 -6.35 26.90
C SER A 472 1.26 -6.66 27.54
N THR A 473 1.29 -7.26 28.72
CA THR A 473 0.11 -7.43 29.60
C THR A 473 -0.11 -6.22 30.49
N SER A 474 0.76 -5.21 30.39
CA SER A 474 0.62 -3.96 31.12
C SER A 474 -0.79 -3.38 30.89
N PRO A 475 -1.48 -3.05 31.98
CA PRO A 475 -2.77 -2.40 31.90
C PRO A 475 -2.60 -0.92 31.53
N ASP A 476 -3.38 -0.46 30.57
CA ASP A 476 -3.29 0.88 30.01
C ASP A 476 -4.29 1.88 30.60
N THR A 477 -5.12 1.42 31.54
CA THR A 477 -6.11 2.22 32.28
C THR A 477 -5.94 2.02 33.78
N PHE A 478 -6.00 3.10 34.55
CA PHE A 478 -5.71 3.09 35.97
C PHE A 478 -6.92 3.58 36.77
N ASP A 479 -7.30 2.83 37.80
CA ASP A 479 -8.32 3.26 38.76
C ASP A 479 -7.76 4.40 39.62
N ILE A 480 -8.54 5.46 39.74
CA ILE A 480 -8.21 6.62 40.56
C ILE A 480 -8.71 6.37 41.99
N ALA A 481 -7.80 6.43 42.95
CA ALA A 481 -8.12 6.40 44.38
C ALA A 481 -8.76 7.71 44.83
N GLY A 482 -8.26 8.83 44.31
CA GLY A 482 -8.74 10.16 44.60
C GLY A 482 -7.87 11.23 43.96
N ILE A 483 -8.35 12.47 44.00
CA ILE A 483 -7.60 13.64 43.57
C ILE A 483 -7.52 14.59 44.75
N ILE A 484 -6.31 15.05 45.06
CA ILE A 484 -6.04 16.01 46.13
C ILE A 484 -5.35 17.25 45.56
N GLY A 485 -5.50 18.39 46.22
CA GLY A 485 -4.81 19.61 45.85
C GLY A 485 -3.56 19.86 46.69
N ALA A 486 -2.72 20.79 46.24
CA ALA A 486 -1.56 21.28 46.99
C ALA A 486 -1.95 22.01 48.29
N ASN A 487 -1.07 21.96 49.28
CA ASN A 487 -1.16 22.63 50.59
C ASN A 487 -2.54 22.52 51.27
N PRO A 488 -3.06 21.30 51.48
CA PRO A 488 -4.28 21.12 52.26
C PRO A 488 -4.03 21.51 53.73
N THR A 489 -4.98 22.25 54.31
CA THR A 489 -5.02 22.54 55.75
C THR A 489 -6.14 21.76 56.46
N ALA A 490 -7.02 21.11 55.71
CA ALA A 490 -7.99 20.13 56.19
C ALA A 490 -7.78 18.78 55.50
N PHE A 491 -7.95 17.69 56.26
CA PHE A 491 -7.69 16.32 55.82
C PHE A 491 -8.93 15.46 56.00
N GLY A 492 -9.16 14.56 55.05
CA GLY A 492 -10.13 13.48 55.19
C GLY A 492 -9.62 12.38 56.12
N THR A 493 -10.45 11.37 56.37
CA THR A 493 -10.11 10.23 57.24
C THR A 493 -9.59 9.01 56.50
N THR A 494 -9.67 9.01 55.16
CA THR A 494 -9.27 7.88 54.31
C THR A 494 -8.22 8.28 53.29
N TYR A 495 -7.39 7.31 52.91
CA TYR A 495 -6.46 7.45 51.79
C TYR A 495 -7.23 7.58 50.47
N PRO A 496 -6.82 8.48 49.54
CA PRO A 496 -5.66 9.38 49.60
C PRO A 496 -5.92 10.76 50.24
N PHE A 497 -7.12 11.03 50.77
CA PHE A 497 -7.54 12.35 51.26
C PHE A 497 -6.94 12.75 52.62
N ASN A 498 -6.19 11.86 53.26
CA ASN A 498 -5.49 12.09 54.51
C ASN A 498 -3.98 12.33 54.35
N ILE A 499 -3.48 12.46 53.11
CA ILE A 499 -2.04 12.58 52.82
C ILE A 499 -1.64 14.03 52.53
N THR A 500 -0.40 14.40 52.85
CA THR A 500 0.14 15.73 52.53
C THR A 500 1.08 15.64 51.33
N PRO A 501 0.81 16.35 50.22
CA PRO A 501 1.78 16.47 49.14
C PRO A 501 3.07 17.15 49.63
N SER A 502 4.22 16.72 49.13
CA SER A 502 5.51 17.35 49.42
C SER A 502 6.32 17.54 48.14
N GLY A 503 7.31 18.43 48.16
CA GLY A 503 8.17 18.69 47.01
C GLY A 503 7.84 19.96 46.22
N THR A 504 8.41 20.04 45.03
CA THR A 504 8.43 21.20 44.13
C THR A 504 7.04 21.52 43.56
N TYR A 505 6.18 20.51 43.41
CA TYR A 505 4.85 20.68 42.81
C TYR A 505 3.74 20.99 43.83
N ASN A 506 4.06 20.95 45.12
CA ASN A 506 3.15 21.32 46.21
C ASN A 506 3.05 22.85 46.38
N LEU A 507 2.47 23.52 45.39
CA LEU A 507 2.36 24.98 45.33
C LEU A 507 0.90 25.43 45.31
N SER A 508 0.58 26.50 46.03
CA SER A 508 -0.73 27.15 46.05
C SER A 508 -0.61 28.67 45.94
N ASP A 509 -1.65 29.31 45.41
CA ASP A 509 -1.75 30.76 45.37
C ASP A 509 -1.89 31.31 46.80
N GLY A 510 -0.96 32.17 47.20
CA GLY A 510 -0.89 32.73 48.55
C GLY A 510 -2.08 33.63 48.91
N ALA A 511 -2.81 34.19 47.94
CA ALA A 511 -3.95 35.06 48.20
C ALA A 511 -5.29 34.31 48.35
N ALA A 512 -5.45 33.17 47.68
CA ALA A 512 -6.71 32.41 47.62
C ALA A 512 -6.64 31.00 48.24
N GLY A 513 -5.42 30.52 48.54
CA GLY A 513 -5.18 29.14 48.97
C GLY A 513 -5.48 28.10 47.90
N ALA A 514 -5.74 28.51 46.65
CA ALA A 514 -6.08 27.60 45.57
C ALA A 514 -4.82 26.86 45.05
N PRO A 515 -4.89 25.55 44.79
CA PRO A 515 -3.73 24.79 44.34
C PRO A 515 -3.37 25.13 42.89
N PHE A 516 -2.06 25.30 42.61
CA PHE A 516 -1.58 25.42 41.23
C PHE A 516 -1.59 24.08 40.49
N ASN A 517 -1.48 22.98 41.24
CA ASN A 517 -1.44 21.62 40.73
C ASN A 517 -2.37 20.70 41.53
N PHE A 518 -2.98 19.74 40.85
CA PHE A 518 -3.71 18.64 41.45
C PHE A 518 -2.92 17.34 41.34
N PHE A 519 -3.00 16.52 42.38
CA PHE A 519 -2.36 15.23 42.49
C PHE A 519 -3.43 14.15 42.35
N ILE A 520 -3.36 13.39 41.26
CA ILE A 520 -4.21 12.23 41.02
C ILE A 520 -3.47 11.03 41.60
N VAL A 521 -4.09 10.38 42.58
CA VAL A 521 -3.53 9.18 43.19
C VAL A 521 -4.22 7.96 42.58
N THR A 522 -3.45 7.03 42.04
CA THR A 522 -3.95 5.78 41.47
C THR A 522 -3.94 4.65 42.49
N ASN A 523 -4.87 3.70 42.37
CA ASN A 523 -4.95 2.54 43.27
C ASN A 523 -3.74 1.59 43.14
N ARG A 524 -3.12 1.57 41.95
CA ARG A 524 -1.93 0.78 41.66
C ARG A 524 -0.80 1.66 41.19
N TYR A 525 0.42 1.15 41.32
CA TYR A 525 1.59 1.77 40.71
C TYR A 525 1.58 1.56 39.20
N PHE A 526 2.06 2.57 38.49
CA PHE A 526 2.37 2.55 37.08
C PHE A 526 3.87 2.67 36.88
N SER A 527 4.37 2.13 35.78
CA SER A 527 5.76 2.22 35.39
C SER A 527 6.10 3.59 34.78
N ARG A 528 7.37 3.95 34.79
CA ARG A 528 7.89 5.15 34.10
C ARG A 528 7.60 5.22 32.61
N PHE A 529 7.23 4.10 31.98
CA PHE A 529 7.00 4.00 30.54
C PHE A 529 5.51 3.98 30.19
N GLU A 530 4.67 3.50 31.10
CA GLU A 530 3.21 3.47 30.96
C GLU A 530 2.60 4.87 30.95
N ILE A 531 3.14 5.78 31.77
CA ILE A 531 2.69 7.16 31.88
C ILE A 531 3.91 8.09 32.06
N CYS A 532 4.14 9.01 31.12
CA CYS A 532 5.27 9.93 31.15
C CYS A 532 4.86 11.40 31.31
N ASN A 533 5.82 12.22 31.75
CA ASN A 533 5.63 13.67 31.82
C ASN A 533 5.36 14.24 30.42
N GLY A 534 4.31 15.05 30.33
CA GLY A 534 3.80 15.67 29.12
C GLY A 534 2.81 14.81 28.33
N ASP A 535 2.55 13.57 28.73
CA ASP A 535 1.51 12.75 28.10
C ASP A 535 0.11 13.30 28.44
N ARG A 536 -0.84 13.06 27.53
CA ARG A 536 -2.22 13.47 27.65
C ARG A 536 -3.04 12.33 28.19
N ILE A 537 -3.60 12.52 29.37
CA ILE A 537 -4.53 11.60 30.00
C ILE A 537 -5.96 12.07 29.85
N GLN A 538 -6.89 11.12 29.78
CA GLN A 538 -8.31 11.38 29.89
C GLN A 538 -8.85 10.69 31.14
N ILE A 539 -9.70 11.39 31.88
CA ILE A 539 -10.34 10.89 33.11
C ILE A 539 -11.83 10.75 32.83
N SER A 540 -12.42 9.68 33.31
CA SER A 540 -13.86 9.42 33.19
C SER A 540 -14.41 8.78 34.46
N GLY A 541 -15.65 9.12 34.78
CA GLY A 541 -16.35 8.63 35.97
C GLY A 541 -16.00 9.36 37.27
N TYR A 542 -15.25 10.47 37.21
CA TYR A 542 -14.92 11.24 38.43
C TYR A 542 -16.13 12.05 38.90
N THR A 543 -16.89 11.54 39.86
CA THR A 543 -18.07 12.21 40.41
C THR A 543 -18.23 11.93 41.90
N TYR A 544 -18.95 12.81 42.60
CA TYR A 544 -19.33 12.63 44.00
C TYR A 544 -20.78 12.17 44.14
N SER A 545 -21.16 11.72 45.33
CA SER A 545 -22.55 11.37 45.65
C SER A 545 -23.48 12.57 45.49
N ASP A 546 -24.76 12.31 45.18
CA ASP A 546 -25.77 13.36 45.02
C ASP A 546 -25.89 14.24 46.28
N ALA A 547 -25.69 13.68 47.47
CA ALA A 547 -25.68 14.44 48.72
C ALA A 547 -24.54 15.47 48.77
N ALA A 548 -23.33 15.09 48.32
CA ALA A 548 -22.19 16.00 48.27
C ALA A 548 -22.33 17.04 47.15
N LEU A 549 -22.84 16.64 45.98
CA LEU A 549 -23.07 17.56 44.87
C LEU A 549 -24.18 18.57 45.17
N ASN A 550 -25.13 18.25 46.05
CA ASN A 550 -26.22 19.14 46.45
C ASN A 550 -25.95 19.89 47.76
N ASP A 551 -24.73 19.83 48.29
CA ASP A 551 -24.31 20.64 49.43
C ASP A 551 -24.46 22.15 49.13
N THR A 552 -25.08 22.88 50.05
CA THR A 552 -25.42 24.30 49.86
C THR A 552 -24.20 25.21 49.76
N THR A 553 -23.06 24.79 50.31
CA THR A 553 -21.85 25.62 50.42
C THR A 553 -20.85 25.25 49.32
N ASN A 554 -20.59 23.96 49.12
CA ASN A 554 -19.49 23.47 48.27
C ASN A 554 -19.98 22.69 47.04
N GLY A 555 -21.26 22.30 46.97
CA GLY A 555 -21.79 21.45 45.89
C GLY A 555 -21.62 22.06 44.50
N GLY A 556 -21.74 23.39 44.39
CA GLY A 556 -21.47 24.12 43.14
C GLY A 556 -20.03 23.97 42.65
N ALA A 557 -19.05 24.11 43.55
CA ALA A 557 -17.63 23.99 43.23
C ALA A 557 -17.25 22.54 42.88
N LEU A 558 -17.82 21.56 43.57
CA LEU A 558 -17.62 20.14 43.27
C LEU A 558 -18.15 19.78 41.87
N ARG A 559 -19.33 20.28 41.48
CA ARG A 559 -19.87 20.06 40.12
C ARG A 559 -19.00 20.67 39.03
N ASP A 560 -18.53 21.91 39.23
CA ASP A 560 -17.64 22.56 38.27
C ASP A 560 -16.31 21.80 38.13
N PHE A 561 -15.75 21.32 39.25
CA PHE A 561 -14.57 20.47 39.23
C PHE A 561 -14.80 19.15 38.52
N CYS A 562 -15.90 18.44 38.79
CA CYS A 562 -16.28 17.22 38.08
C CYS A 562 -16.40 17.44 36.56
N ASN A 563 -17.00 18.55 36.13
CA ASN A 563 -17.11 18.87 34.71
C ASN A 563 -15.73 19.15 34.08
N TRP A 564 -14.87 19.88 34.80
CA TRP A 564 -13.52 20.19 34.32
C TRP A 564 -12.62 18.95 34.26
N ILE A 565 -12.68 18.08 35.28
CA ILE A 565 -11.78 16.92 35.35
C ILE A 565 -12.16 15.84 34.33
N ASN A 566 -13.46 15.64 34.05
CA ASN A 566 -13.96 14.67 33.06
C ASN A 566 -14.03 15.23 31.62
N ARG A 567 -13.42 16.38 31.36
CA ARG A 567 -13.50 17.02 30.05
C ARG A 567 -12.89 16.13 28.95
N PRO A 568 -13.48 16.09 27.74
CA PRO A 568 -13.01 15.23 26.66
C PRO A 568 -11.62 15.62 26.14
N GLU A 569 -11.18 16.87 26.32
CA GLU A 569 -9.84 17.31 25.93
C GLU A 569 -8.74 16.67 26.79
N GLY A 570 -9.10 16.12 27.96
CA GLY A 570 -8.15 15.52 28.89
C GLY A 570 -7.23 16.54 29.59
N HIS A 571 -6.14 16.04 30.15
CA HIS A 571 -5.16 16.80 30.93
C HIS A 571 -3.74 16.40 30.54
N ILE A 572 -2.81 17.33 30.63
CA ILE A 572 -1.39 17.08 30.39
C ILE A 572 -0.73 16.82 31.75
N ILE A 573 0.06 15.76 31.82
CA ILE A 573 0.84 15.44 33.02
C ILE A 573 2.03 16.39 33.09
N LEU A 574 2.19 17.07 34.23
CA LEU A 574 3.35 17.91 34.50
C LEU A 574 4.50 17.08 35.04
N ASN A 575 4.21 16.23 36.02
CA ASN A 575 5.19 15.38 36.67
C ASN A 575 4.53 14.15 37.29
N ASN A 576 5.35 13.15 37.59
CA ASN A 576 4.97 11.93 38.30
C ASN A 576 5.49 11.96 39.73
N GLY A 577 4.81 11.23 40.61
CA GLY A 577 5.12 11.10 42.03
C GLY A 577 4.87 9.68 42.53
N TYR A 578 5.32 9.42 43.75
CA TYR A 578 5.04 8.17 44.45
C TYR A 578 4.81 8.38 45.93
N THR A 579 4.05 7.48 46.54
CA THR A 579 3.83 7.46 48.00
C THR A 579 4.68 6.34 48.61
N ASN A 580 5.71 6.65 49.40
CA ASN A 580 6.53 5.63 50.09
C ASN A 580 5.91 5.16 51.41
N THR A 581 5.12 6.04 52.02
CA THR A 581 4.32 5.82 53.22
C THR A 581 2.95 6.44 52.98
N PRO A 582 1.89 5.99 53.66
CA PRO A 582 0.54 6.53 53.45
C PRO A 582 0.36 7.99 53.87
N ASN A 583 1.43 8.72 54.22
CA ASN A 583 1.34 10.07 54.78
C ASN A 583 1.92 11.17 53.88
N SER A 584 2.71 10.82 52.86
CA SER A 584 3.34 11.83 51.98
C SER A 584 3.48 11.39 50.53
N ILE A 585 3.38 12.35 49.63
CA ILE A 585 3.75 12.22 48.22
C ILE A 585 5.16 12.78 48.04
N ILE A 586 6.02 12.03 47.37
CA ILE A 586 7.36 12.44 46.98
C ILE A 586 7.36 12.64 45.46
N ASP A 587 7.95 13.76 45.01
CA ASP A 587 8.14 14.04 43.59
C ASP A 587 9.08 13.02 42.93
N GLY A 588 8.78 12.67 41.68
CA GLY A 588 9.52 11.70 40.91
C GLY A 588 9.01 10.27 41.09
N LEU A 589 9.71 9.32 40.48
CA LEU A 589 9.40 7.91 40.61
C LEU A 589 10.25 7.30 41.72
N ASN A 590 9.83 6.14 42.23
CA ASN A 590 10.64 5.41 43.20
C ASN A 590 11.95 4.89 42.56
N THR A 591 12.84 4.33 43.38
CA THR A 591 14.16 3.85 42.95
C THR A 591 14.10 2.76 41.88
N VAL A 592 12.97 2.07 41.73
CA VAL A 592 12.76 1.02 40.73
C VAL A 592 11.92 1.49 39.54
N GLY A 593 11.68 2.80 39.39
CA GLY A 593 11.05 3.38 38.21
C GLY A 593 9.52 3.28 38.18
N TYR A 594 8.87 3.20 39.34
CA TYR A 594 7.41 3.15 39.48
C TYR A 594 6.87 4.34 40.28
N GLY A 595 5.67 4.78 39.95
CA GLY A 595 4.94 5.83 40.65
C GLY A 595 3.46 5.49 40.77
N ASN A 596 2.73 6.22 41.60
CA ASN A 596 1.28 6.05 41.76
C ASN A 596 0.56 7.41 41.88
N VAL A 597 1.27 8.50 41.59
CA VAL A 597 0.75 9.85 41.66
C VAL A 597 1.06 10.57 40.37
N LEU A 598 0.06 11.21 39.78
CA LEU A 598 0.18 12.05 38.59
C LEU A 598 -0.12 13.49 38.99
N MET A 599 0.65 14.44 38.49
CA MET A 599 0.45 15.86 38.76
C MET A 599 -0.08 16.52 37.50
N ILE A 600 -1.24 17.17 37.62
CA ILE A 600 -1.85 17.95 36.54
C ILE A 600 -1.94 19.42 36.95
N GLN A 601 -1.88 20.31 35.97
CA GLN A 601 -2.08 21.73 36.21
C GLN A 601 -3.53 22.04 36.60
N ALA A 602 -3.72 23.06 37.42
CA ALA A 602 -5.03 23.65 37.68
C ALA A 602 -5.57 24.44 36.47
N ARG A 603 -6.82 24.89 36.57
CA ARG A 603 -7.44 25.75 35.58
C ARG A 603 -6.97 27.20 35.76
N TYR A 604 -6.54 27.83 34.67
CA TYR A 604 -6.19 29.25 34.64
C TYR A 604 -7.33 30.08 34.04
N GLN A 605 -7.34 31.37 34.36
CA GLN A 605 -8.10 32.35 33.60
C GLN A 605 -7.55 32.44 32.17
N ASP A 606 -8.30 33.03 31.25
CA ASP A 606 -7.88 33.13 29.85
C ASP A 606 -6.50 33.79 29.73
N PRO A 607 -5.46 33.03 29.35
CA PRO A 607 -4.09 33.55 29.30
C PRO A 607 -3.91 34.53 28.13
N SER A 608 -4.79 34.52 27.12
CA SER A 608 -4.71 35.46 25.99
C SER A 608 -4.97 36.91 26.42
N THR A 609 -5.61 37.10 27.58
CA THR A 609 -5.81 38.41 28.20
C THR A 609 -4.58 38.91 28.99
N GLY A 610 -3.52 38.11 29.06
CA GLY A 610 -2.34 38.37 29.91
C GLY A 610 -2.54 38.01 31.39
N SER A 611 -3.70 37.43 31.76
CA SER A 611 -3.93 36.96 33.12
C SER A 611 -3.09 35.72 33.43
N THR A 612 -2.38 35.76 34.56
CA THR A 612 -1.65 34.62 35.13
C THR A 612 -2.39 34.00 36.31
N ARG A 613 -3.60 34.47 36.60
CA ARG A 613 -4.38 34.04 37.77
C ARG A 613 -5.07 32.69 37.53
N LEU A 614 -5.23 31.94 38.62
CA LEU A 614 -6.04 30.74 38.63
C LEU A 614 -7.53 31.07 38.43
N ASN A 615 -8.23 30.18 37.75
CA ASN A 615 -9.68 30.15 37.73
C ASN A 615 -10.15 29.10 38.74
N THR A 616 -10.38 29.56 39.98
CA THR A 616 -10.59 28.69 41.15
C THR A 616 -11.98 28.07 41.17
N PHE A 617 -12.08 26.87 41.72
CA PHE A 617 -13.36 26.20 41.95
C PHE A 617 -13.98 26.72 43.25
N GLY A 618 -14.99 27.59 43.12
CA GLY A 618 -15.64 28.23 44.27
C GLY A 618 -14.71 29.18 45.04
N THR A 619 -15.04 29.43 46.31
CA THR A 619 -14.33 30.36 47.19
C THR A 619 -13.49 29.60 48.23
N GLY A 620 -12.20 29.96 48.37
CA GLY A 620 -11.29 29.41 49.39
C GLY A 620 -10.35 28.30 48.89
N ASN A 621 -9.71 27.60 49.83
CA ASN A 621 -8.75 26.52 49.52
C ASN A 621 -9.50 25.26 49.06
N PHE A 622 -9.60 25.08 47.74
CA PHE A 622 -10.29 23.95 47.13
C PHE A 622 -9.66 22.58 47.49
N SER A 623 -8.37 22.53 47.85
CA SER A 623 -7.73 21.30 48.34
C SER A 623 -8.42 20.76 49.60
N ASN A 624 -8.89 21.65 50.48
CA ASN A 624 -9.63 21.26 51.68
C ASN A 624 -11.01 20.68 51.35
N ILE A 625 -11.66 21.23 50.33
CA ILE A 625 -12.96 20.74 49.86
C ILE A 625 -12.79 19.32 49.32
N LEU A 626 -11.81 19.08 48.44
CA LEU A 626 -11.51 17.74 47.92
C LEU A 626 -11.25 16.72 49.03
N ASN A 627 -10.45 17.09 50.03
CA ASN A 627 -10.14 16.21 51.16
C ASN A 627 -11.35 15.91 52.06
N THR A 628 -12.17 16.92 52.33
CA THR A 628 -13.36 16.79 53.20
C THR A 628 -14.42 15.91 52.57
N TYR A 629 -14.68 16.07 51.27
CA TYR A 629 -15.70 15.30 50.54
C TYR A 629 -15.14 14.01 49.92
N GLY A 630 -13.89 13.65 50.18
CA GLY A 630 -13.24 12.47 49.58
C GLY A 630 -13.99 11.15 49.79
N LEU A 631 -14.63 10.96 50.94
CA LEU A 631 -15.48 9.78 51.23
C LEU A 631 -16.74 9.69 50.35
N ALA A 632 -17.17 10.80 49.76
CA ALA A 632 -18.33 10.84 48.89
C ALA A 632 -17.98 10.55 47.41
N LEU A 633 -16.70 10.37 47.08
CA LEU A 633 -16.25 10.05 45.73
C LEU A 633 -16.84 8.71 45.27
N GLN A 634 -17.42 8.69 44.07
CA GLN A 634 -18.03 7.52 43.47
C GLN A 634 -17.03 6.74 42.60
N SER A 635 -17.29 5.45 42.43
CA SER A 635 -16.55 4.52 41.59
C SER A 635 -17.53 3.85 40.60
N PRO A 636 -17.13 3.49 39.36
CA PRO A 636 -15.77 3.51 38.81
C PRO A 636 -15.31 4.90 38.39
N CYS A 637 -14.07 5.23 38.74
CA CYS A 637 -13.36 6.41 38.25
C CYS A 637 -11.99 5.97 37.73
N ARG A 638 -11.71 6.25 36.45
CA ARG A 638 -10.51 5.76 35.77
C ARG A 638 -9.85 6.85 34.96
N LEU A 639 -8.57 6.64 34.68
CA LEU A 639 -7.82 7.37 33.67
C LEU A 639 -7.25 6.43 32.61
N ILE A 640 -7.05 6.98 31.42
CA ILE A 640 -6.35 6.36 30.30
C ILE A 640 -5.32 7.36 29.76
N ASP A 641 -4.15 6.87 29.36
CA ASP A 641 -3.16 7.67 28.62
C ASP A 641 -3.43 7.54 27.12
N LEU A 642 -3.73 8.66 26.45
CA LEU A 642 -4.04 8.71 25.02
C LEU A 642 -2.80 8.63 24.13
N ASN A 643 -1.64 9.07 24.63
CA ASN A 643 -0.39 9.07 23.88
C ASN A 643 0.18 7.67 23.68
N LYS A 644 -0.29 6.71 24.49
CA LYS A 644 0.21 5.34 24.48
C LYS A 644 -0.73 4.35 23.78
N GLN A 645 -1.76 4.87 23.13
CA GLN A 645 -2.79 4.06 22.46
C GLN A 645 -2.34 3.64 21.07
N LEU A 646 -2.87 2.52 20.62
CA LEU A 646 -2.54 1.87 19.36
C LEU A 646 -3.53 2.30 18.27
N ASN A 647 -3.04 2.50 17.05
CA ASN A 647 -3.87 2.84 15.90
C ASN A 647 -3.61 1.87 14.75
N LEU A 648 -4.66 1.20 14.26
CA LEU A 648 -4.59 0.30 13.11
C LEU A 648 -5.35 0.87 11.93
N VAL A 649 -4.80 0.66 10.75
CA VAL A 649 -5.44 1.03 9.49
C VAL A 649 -5.64 -0.22 8.66
N PHE A 650 -6.90 -0.57 8.44
CA PHE A 650 -7.32 -1.62 7.54
C PHE A 650 -7.94 -1.04 6.28
N ARG A 651 -7.85 -1.79 5.18
CA ARG A 651 -8.61 -1.56 3.96
C ARG A 651 -9.59 -2.70 3.78
N VAL A 652 -10.87 -2.39 3.71
CA VAL A 652 -11.96 -3.34 3.51
C VAL A 652 -12.52 -3.14 2.11
N ILE A 653 -12.35 -4.15 1.27
CA ILE A 653 -12.80 -4.13 -0.12
C ILE A 653 -14.12 -4.89 -0.21
N THR A 654 -15.17 -4.19 -0.63
CA THR A 654 -16.54 -4.72 -0.74
C THR A 654 -16.97 -4.81 -2.20
N ARG A 655 -17.78 -5.82 -2.52
CA ARG A 655 -18.37 -6.00 -3.84
C ARG A 655 -19.79 -5.46 -3.88
N GLU A 656 -20.03 -4.50 -4.76
CA GLU A 656 -21.35 -3.96 -5.03
C GLU A 656 -21.77 -4.25 -6.48
N MET A 657 -23.09 -4.35 -6.73
CA MET A 657 -23.58 -4.46 -8.10
C MET A 657 -23.24 -3.18 -8.85
N ASP A 658 -22.61 -3.34 -10.01
CA ASP A 658 -22.39 -2.25 -10.94
C ASP A 658 -23.74 -1.93 -11.61
N ALA A 659 -24.35 -0.83 -11.18
CA ALA A 659 -25.67 -0.42 -11.66
C ALA A 659 -25.64 0.16 -13.08
N LEU A 660 -24.46 0.35 -13.67
CA LEU A 660 -24.34 0.82 -15.05
C LEU A 660 -24.52 -0.36 -16.01
N PRO A 661 -25.56 -0.35 -16.86
CA PRO A 661 -25.66 -1.33 -17.92
C PRO A 661 -24.49 -1.12 -18.89
N GLN A 662 -23.59 -2.11 -18.97
CA GLN A 662 -22.57 -2.13 -20.02
C GLN A 662 -23.27 -2.34 -21.36
N ILE A 663 -23.59 -1.25 -22.06
CA ILE A 663 -23.98 -1.30 -23.47
C ILE A 663 -22.67 -1.44 -24.25
N ARG A 664 -22.39 -2.62 -24.82
CA ARG A 664 -21.35 -2.70 -25.85
C ARG A 664 -21.82 -1.98 -27.11
N PRO A 665 -20.99 -1.13 -27.73
CA PRO A 665 -21.22 -0.69 -29.09
C PRO A 665 -20.84 -1.83 -30.05
N ASP A 666 -21.67 -2.87 -30.14
CA ASP A 666 -21.51 -3.95 -31.14
C ASP A 666 -22.07 -3.53 -32.51
N ASN A 667 -21.76 -2.30 -32.94
CA ASN A 667 -21.98 -1.82 -34.30
C ASN A 667 -20.64 -1.41 -34.90
N ASN A 668 -19.82 -2.40 -35.21
CA ASN A 668 -18.79 -2.29 -36.25
C ASN A 668 -18.92 -3.53 -37.14
N TYR A 669 -19.86 -3.45 -38.09
CA TYR A 669 -19.84 -4.23 -39.32
C TYR A 669 -19.62 -3.26 -40.48
#